data_AF-A0A3Q3IIV4-F1
#
_entry.id   AF-A0A3Q3IIV4-F1
#
_cell.length_a   1.000
_cell.length_b   1.000
_cell.length_c   1.000
_cell.angle_alpha   90.00
_cell.angle_beta   90.00
_cell.angle_gamma   90.00
#
_symmetry.space_group_name_H-M   'P 1'
#
loop_
_entity.id
_entity.type
_entity.pdbx_description
1 polymer ?
#
loop_
_entity_poly.entity_id
_entity_poly.type
_entity_poly.pdbx_seq_one_letter_code
_entity_poly.pdbx_strand_id
1 'polypeptide(L)'
;MEQPRNRRQLAFSLVFGLWLPCCLTQTLSSNAATATPKLSPSPQPQTERIRVRLVGFPRKHNEGRIELFYRGEWGTICDDDFSIANANVLCRQLGFVSATGWTHSAKYGKGQGKIWLDNVLCNGGEKSIEFCKSRGWGNSDCTHDEDAGVVCKDERIPGFVESNVIDAHVDENKIEEVRLRPVVAAAKKKLPITEGVLEVKYKDGWAQICDLGWTVKNTHVVCGMLGFPHERKVIKSFYKLYLERQKKYFHIHSVACTGTEVHLAACPLEFSKPNTTSSCEGGMPVVVSCMPGPQFMQNSGLKKKLKTSSNVRLKGGARLGEGRVEVLKDNKWGTVCDDRWDLQSASVVCRELGFGSAKEALTGARMGQGMGPVYMNEVKCVGEEKSIWNCPYKNVTSEDCQHMEDAAVRCNVPYMGLENMIQLTGGRTRYEGRVEVLSSDSNGTQRWGLICGENWSTKEAMVACRQLGLGYANQGLQETWYWDSSNVTEMVMSGMKCTGNEMALSQCQHHKTVSCQRAAARFAAGVICSETASDLVLNASLVEQTVYIEDRPLHMLYCAAEEDCLSKSAAKANWPYGHRRLLRFSSQIHNIGRADFKPKAGRHSWVWHACHGHYHSMDIFTHYDLLSANGSKVAEGHKASFCLEDTDCQEGVSKRYECANFGDQGITVGCWDLYRHDIDCQWIDITDVRPGNYIMQVVINPNYEVAESDFTNNAMKCNCKYDGHRIWFHNCHIGDAFSEEAERKFEKYPGQLNNQIS
;
A
#
# COMPACT_ATOMS: atom_id res chain seq x y z
N MET A 1 47.02 -55.64 -40.36
CA MET A 1 46.97 -54.18 -40.11
C MET A 1 45.95 -53.91 -38.98
N GLU A 2 46.05 -54.48 -37.77
CA GLU A 2 47.15 -54.50 -36.77
C GLU A 2 47.21 -53.24 -35.89
N GLN A 3 46.54 -53.32 -34.73
CA GLN A 3 47.10 -53.34 -33.35
C GLN A 3 48.52 -52.78 -33.08
N PRO A 4 48.86 -52.33 -31.83
CA PRO A 4 48.40 -52.97 -30.58
C PRO A 4 48.14 -52.11 -29.30
N ARG A 5 47.21 -52.63 -28.47
CA ARG A 5 47.23 -52.68 -26.98
C ARG A 5 47.11 -51.35 -26.19
N ASN A 6 46.70 -51.36 -24.91
CA ASN A 6 46.64 -52.48 -23.96
C ASN A 6 45.35 -52.55 -23.10
N ARG A 7 45.06 -53.72 -22.53
CA ARG A 7 43.96 -54.00 -21.58
C ARG A 7 44.46 -54.11 -20.14
N ARG A 8 43.56 -53.92 -19.16
CA ARG A 8 43.24 -54.97 -18.17
C ARG A 8 41.90 -54.74 -17.46
N GLN A 9 41.04 -55.76 -17.50
CA GLN A 9 39.99 -56.01 -16.50
C GLN A 9 40.53 -57.04 -15.50
N LEU A 10 39.93 -57.13 -14.32
CA LEU A 10 39.48 -58.40 -13.71
C LEU A 10 38.67 -58.13 -12.44
N ALA A 11 37.70 -59.00 -12.18
CA ALA A 11 36.96 -59.15 -10.93
C ALA A 11 36.80 -60.65 -10.66
N PHE A 12 36.64 -61.09 -9.41
CA PHE A 12 35.80 -62.26 -9.06
C PHE A 12 35.51 -62.38 -7.56
N SER A 13 34.40 -63.08 -7.29
CA SER A 13 33.60 -63.32 -6.07
C SER A 13 34.25 -63.68 -4.72
N LEU A 14 33.66 -63.10 -3.66
CA LEU A 14 32.94 -63.77 -2.54
C LEU A 14 33.24 -65.24 -2.17
N VAL A 15 33.52 -65.49 -0.89
CA VAL A 15 33.03 -66.65 -0.09
C VAL A 15 32.68 -66.18 1.35
N PHE A 16 31.77 -66.87 2.04
CA PHE A 16 31.24 -66.60 3.39
C PHE A 16 32.09 -67.18 4.54
N GLY A 17 31.90 -66.66 5.77
CA GLY A 17 32.34 -67.31 7.02
C GLY A 17 32.10 -66.48 8.28
N LEU A 18 31.13 -66.86 9.13
CA LEU A 18 30.98 -66.34 10.50
C LEU A 18 31.69 -67.25 11.51
N TRP A 19 31.97 -66.73 12.72
CA TRP A 19 31.59 -67.32 14.01
C TRP A 19 31.79 -66.29 15.16
N LEU A 20 31.20 -66.56 16.33
CA LEU A 20 31.08 -65.75 17.56
C LEU A 20 31.00 -66.76 18.76
N PRO A 21 31.05 -66.39 20.07
CA PRO A 21 31.22 -65.09 20.76
C PRO A 21 32.18 -65.11 22.01
N CYS A 22 32.07 -64.09 22.88
CA CYS A 22 32.11 -64.13 24.38
C CYS A 22 33.38 -63.81 25.22
N CYS A 23 33.34 -62.60 25.83
CA CYS A 23 33.30 -62.31 27.29
C CYS A 23 34.55 -62.23 28.21
N LEU A 24 34.38 -61.40 29.27
CA LEU A 24 35.20 -61.15 30.50
C LEU A 24 36.50 -60.33 30.27
N THR A 25 36.98 -59.42 31.15
CA THR A 25 36.53 -59.00 32.52
C THR A 25 36.98 -57.56 32.86
N GLN A 26 36.16 -56.82 33.63
CA GLN A 26 36.40 -55.89 34.79
C GLN A 26 37.78 -55.18 34.98
N THR A 27 37.95 -53.99 35.61
CA THR A 27 37.25 -53.31 36.74
C THR A 27 37.36 -51.75 36.71
N LEU A 28 36.43 -51.06 37.41
CA LEU A 28 36.55 -49.85 38.29
C LEU A 28 37.70 -48.83 38.10
N SER A 29 37.56 -47.51 38.33
CA SER A 29 36.46 -46.56 38.64
C SER A 29 37.06 -45.13 38.53
N SER A 30 36.44 -43.96 38.78
CA SER A 30 35.15 -43.49 39.32
C SER A 30 34.83 -42.13 38.62
N ASN A 31 33.90 -41.23 38.96
CA ASN A 31 32.96 -41.04 40.08
C ASN A 31 31.70 -40.27 39.57
N ALA A 32 30.73 -39.91 40.43
CA ALA A 32 29.43 -39.35 40.01
C ALA A 32 29.15 -37.90 40.45
N ALA A 33 28.35 -37.18 39.63
CA ALA A 33 27.59 -35.99 40.01
C ALA A 33 26.16 -36.11 39.46
N THR A 34 25.16 -35.82 40.28
CA THR A 34 23.76 -36.26 40.06
C THR A 34 23.00 -35.36 39.07
N ALA A 35 22.36 -35.97 38.07
CA ALA A 35 21.41 -35.25 37.20
C ALA A 35 20.04 -35.11 37.88
N THR A 36 19.63 -33.88 38.17
CA THR A 36 18.24 -33.57 38.58
C THR A 36 17.36 -33.28 37.36
N PRO A 37 16.10 -33.73 37.33
CA PRO A 37 15.20 -33.42 36.23
C PRO A 37 14.78 -31.94 36.32
N LYS A 38 15.21 -31.12 35.36
CA LYS A 38 14.67 -29.77 35.20
C LYS A 38 13.21 -29.87 34.78
N LEU A 39 12.32 -29.31 35.60
CA LEU A 39 10.92 -29.13 35.20
C LEU A 39 10.87 -28.26 33.94
N SER A 40 9.95 -28.60 33.03
CA SER A 40 9.52 -27.70 31.97
C SER A 40 8.93 -26.42 32.58
N PRO A 41 9.26 -25.23 32.06
CA PRO A 41 8.60 -24.00 32.51
C PRO A 41 7.12 -24.08 32.15
N SER A 42 6.25 -23.75 33.12
CA SER A 42 4.85 -23.49 32.84
C SER A 42 4.72 -22.29 31.88
N PRO A 43 3.67 -22.24 31.04
CA PRO A 43 3.38 -21.03 30.27
C PRO A 43 3.12 -19.89 31.25
N GLN A 44 3.96 -18.85 31.21
CA GLN A 44 3.64 -17.61 31.90
C GLN A 44 2.37 -17.01 31.27
N PRO A 45 1.46 -16.42 32.05
CA PRO A 45 0.33 -15.69 31.48
C PRO A 45 0.89 -14.57 30.62
N GLN A 46 0.39 -14.44 29.39
CA GLN A 46 0.66 -13.25 28.59
C GLN A 46 0.04 -12.07 29.32
N THR A 47 0.87 -11.11 29.74
CA THR A 47 0.40 -9.82 30.25
C THR A 47 -0.30 -9.11 29.09
N GLU A 48 -1.63 -9.01 29.16
CA GLU A 48 -2.43 -8.34 28.13
C GLU A 48 -1.98 -6.87 28.02
N ARG A 49 -1.39 -6.52 26.88
CA ARG A 49 -0.84 -5.19 26.64
C ARG A 49 -1.98 -4.18 26.62
N ILE A 50 -1.97 -3.25 27.58
CA ILE A 50 -3.02 -2.23 27.71
C ILE A 50 -3.17 -1.43 26.42
N ARG A 51 -4.42 -1.28 25.97
CA ARG A 51 -4.77 -0.56 24.74
C ARG A 51 -5.04 0.89 25.06
N VAL A 52 -4.62 1.79 24.17
CA VAL A 52 -4.78 3.24 24.28
C VAL A 52 -5.52 3.72 23.03
N ARG A 53 -6.44 4.68 23.18
CA ARG A 53 -7.08 5.37 22.04
C ARG A 53 -7.21 6.88 22.30
N LEU A 54 -7.34 7.65 21.23
CA LEU A 54 -7.65 9.08 21.25
C LEU A 54 -9.11 9.30 20.86
N VAL A 55 -9.85 10.03 21.68
CA VAL A 55 -11.30 10.22 21.56
C VAL A 55 -11.67 11.69 21.79
N GLY A 56 -12.92 12.04 21.48
CA GLY A 56 -13.45 13.39 21.64
C GLY A 56 -13.43 14.20 20.34
N PHE A 57 -14.01 15.40 20.39
CA PHE A 57 -14.08 16.34 19.27
C PHE A 57 -14.26 17.78 19.79
N PRO A 58 -13.81 18.81 19.06
CA PRO A 58 -13.00 18.76 17.83
C PRO A 58 -11.55 18.36 18.14
N ARG A 59 -10.92 17.56 17.27
CA ARG A 59 -9.54 17.10 17.40
C ARG A 59 -8.95 16.76 16.03
N LYS A 60 -7.65 17.01 15.81
CA LYS A 60 -6.87 16.41 14.71
C LYS A 60 -6.61 14.92 14.94
N HIS A 61 -6.13 14.22 13.91
CA HIS A 61 -5.81 12.78 13.97
C HIS A 61 -4.71 12.44 15.01
N ASN A 62 -3.85 13.41 15.37
CA ASN A 62 -2.69 13.30 16.25
C ASN A 62 -2.96 13.64 17.73
N GLU A 63 -4.16 14.12 18.06
CA GLU A 63 -4.52 14.62 19.39
C GLU A 63 -5.87 14.05 19.87
N GLY A 64 -6.19 14.21 21.16
CA GLY A 64 -7.48 13.81 21.73
C GLY A 64 -7.44 13.48 23.22
N ARG A 65 -8.62 13.28 23.83
CA ARG A 65 -8.76 12.72 25.18
C ARG A 65 -8.24 11.29 25.19
N ILE A 66 -7.50 10.91 26.22
CA ILE A 66 -6.92 9.57 26.32
C ILE A 66 -7.94 8.62 26.95
N GLU A 67 -8.16 7.48 26.31
CA GLU A 67 -8.87 6.35 26.94
C GLU A 67 -8.00 5.09 26.91
N LEU A 68 -8.05 4.35 28.01
CA LEU A 68 -7.34 3.10 28.26
C LEU A 68 -8.34 1.95 28.34
N PHE A 69 -8.01 0.80 27.76
CA PHE A 69 -8.77 -0.44 27.91
C PHE A 69 -8.14 -1.31 28.99
N TYR A 70 -8.85 -1.51 30.11
CA TYR A 70 -8.37 -2.32 31.22
C TYR A 70 -9.52 -3.16 31.78
N ARG A 71 -9.28 -4.47 31.98
CA ARG A 71 -10.27 -5.44 32.52
C ARG A 71 -11.65 -5.41 31.84
N GLY A 72 -11.68 -5.29 30.52
CA GLY A 72 -12.90 -5.33 29.70
C GLY A 72 -13.57 -3.99 29.43
N GLU A 73 -13.19 -2.91 30.12
CA GLU A 73 -13.84 -1.60 30.00
C GLU A 73 -12.86 -0.52 29.52
N TRP A 74 -13.36 0.42 28.72
CA TRP A 74 -12.67 1.69 28.44
C TRP A 74 -12.88 2.68 29.60
N GLY A 75 -11.86 3.48 29.89
CA GLY A 75 -11.89 4.55 30.89
C GLY A 75 -10.76 5.55 30.68
N THR A 76 -10.83 6.72 31.30
CA THR A 76 -9.95 7.87 31.03
C THR A 76 -8.72 7.93 31.94
N ILE A 77 -7.95 9.01 31.85
CA ILE A 77 -6.84 9.35 32.75
C ILE A 77 -7.11 10.77 33.27
N CYS A 78 -6.92 11.02 34.57
CA CYS A 78 -7.02 12.38 35.11
C CYS A 78 -5.82 13.26 34.70
N ASP A 79 -6.02 14.58 34.62
CA ASP A 79 -4.97 15.56 34.38
C ASP A 79 -4.14 15.94 35.62
N ASP A 80 -4.52 15.47 36.81
CA ASP A 80 -3.80 15.70 38.06
C ASP A 80 -2.40 15.03 38.04
N ASP A 81 -1.37 15.83 38.37
CA ASP A 81 0.07 15.58 38.12
C ASP A 81 0.45 15.19 36.68
N PHE A 82 -0.46 15.27 35.70
CA PHE A 82 -0.18 14.85 34.33
C PHE A 82 0.83 15.79 33.65
N SER A 83 1.75 15.22 32.87
CA SER A 83 2.85 15.98 32.26
C SER A 83 3.16 15.57 30.82
N ILE A 84 4.02 16.35 30.18
CA ILE A 84 4.55 16.02 28.85
C ILE A 84 5.33 14.69 28.82
N ALA A 85 5.83 14.19 29.96
CA ALA A 85 6.45 12.87 30.05
C ALA A 85 5.41 11.74 29.88
N ASN A 86 4.23 11.89 30.49
CA ASN A 86 3.09 10.99 30.32
C ASN A 86 2.60 10.98 28.87
N ALA A 87 2.46 12.18 28.30
CA ALA A 87 2.08 12.36 26.91
C ALA A 87 3.07 11.65 25.97
N ASN A 88 4.38 11.76 26.21
CA ASN A 88 5.40 11.06 25.42
C ASN A 88 5.28 9.53 25.50
N VAL A 89 4.97 8.96 26.66
CA VAL A 89 4.71 7.51 26.78
C VAL A 89 3.47 7.11 25.98
N LEU A 90 2.37 7.86 26.12
CA LEU A 90 1.10 7.58 25.46
C LEU A 90 1.18 7.75 23.93
N CYS A 91 1.78 8.84 23.43
CA CYS A 91 2.00 9.05 22.00
C CYS A 91 2.84 7.93 21.38
N ARG A 92 3.88 7.44 22.06
CA ARG A 92 4.67 6.27 21.60
C ARG A 92 3.91 4.95 21.66
N GLN A 93 2.99 4.77 22.61
CA GLN A 93 2.07 3.61 22.60
C GLN A 93 1.08 3.66 21.44
N LEU A 94 0.60 4.86 21.09
CA LEU A 94 -0.27 5.14 19.95
C LEU A 94 0.48 5.12 18.60
N GLY A 95 1.82 5.08 18.62
CA GLY A 95 2.68 4.91 17.45
C GLY A 95 3.27 6.19 16.87
N PHE A 96 3.08 7.34 17.52
CA PHE A 96 3.74 8.60 17.20
C PHE A 96 5.12 8.67 17.88
N VAL A 97 6.09 9.39 17.30
CA VAL A 97 7.47 9.39 17.84
C VAL A 97 7.61 10.08 19.21
N SER A 98 6.78 11.10 19.48
CA SER A 98 6.81 11.90 20.71
C SER A 98 5.52 12.71 20.88
N ALA A 99 5.35 13.35 22.03
CA ALA A 99 4.33 14.36 22.27
C ALA A 99 4.84 15.77 21.96
N THR A 100 4.00 16.61 21.35
CA THR A 100 4.19 18.07 21.26
C THR A 100 3.57 18.78 22.46
N GLY A 101 2.48 18.24 23.00
CA GLY A 101 1.74 18.85 24.10
C GLY A 101 0.82 17.87 24.83
N TRP A 102 0.10 18.40 25.80
CA TRP A 102 -0.97 17.71 26.53
C TRP A 102 -2.00 18.75 26.99
N THR A 103 -3.18 18.29 27.38
CA THR A 103 -4.35 19.16 27.61
C THR A 103 -5.12 18.73 28.85
N HIS A 104 -5.46 19.69 29.70
CA HIS A 104 -6.29 19.54 30.90
C HIS A 104 -7.75 19.91 30.62
N SER A 105 -8.58 19.81 31.66
CA SER A 105 -9.98 20.21 31.77
C SER A 105 -10.87 19.69 30.64
N ALA A 106 -10.69 18.41 30.28
CA ALA A 106 -11.51 17.71 29.30
C ALA A 106 -11.68 18.45 27.94
N LYS A 107 -10.60 19.09 27.43
CA LYS A 107 -10.59 19.89 26.17
C LYS A 107 -11.39 19.28 25.02
N TYR A 108 -11.28 17.96 24.81
CA TYR A 108 -11.92 17.23 23.72
C TYR A 108 -13.34 16.72 24.07
N GLY A 109 -13.96 17.31 25.09
CA GLY A 109 -15.18 16.83 25.74
C GLY A 109 -14.88 15.83 26.85
N LYS A 110 -15.85 15.68 27.76
CA LYS A 110 -15.81 14.76 28.90
C LYS A 110 -15.91 13.30 28.45
N GLY A 111 -15.19 12.42 29.14
CA GLY A 111 -15.29 10.97 29.04
C GLY A 111 -16.53 10.42 29.75
N GLN A 112 -16.61 9.09 29.85
CA GLN A 112 -17.68 8.35 30.51
C GLN A 112 -17.12 7.08 31.16
N GLY A 113 -17.76 6.62 32.24
CA GLY A 113 -17.42 5.35 32.89
C GLY A 113 -16.46 5.53 34.07
N LYS A 114 -15.23 5.02 33.94
CA LYS A 114 -14.20 5.06 34.98
C LYS A 114 -13.05 5.96 34.56
N ILE A 115 -12.47 6.66 35.54
CA ILE A 115 -11.12 7.20 35.41
C ILE A 115 -10.17 6.08 35.84
N TRP A 116 -9.36 5.58 34.90
CA TRP A 116 -8.54 4.38 35.13
C TRP A 116 -7.22 4.67 35.84
N LEU A 117 -6.61 5.84 35.60
CA LEU A 117 -5.34 6.27 36.17
C LEU A 117 -5.38 7.73 36.62
N ASP A 118 -4.66 8.02 37.70
CA ASP A 118 -4.63 9.30 38.40
C ASP A 118 -3.27 9.50 39.10
N ASN A 119 -2.87 10.76 39.34
CA ASN A 119 -1.54 11.25 39.71
C ASN A 119 -0.42 10.49 38.98
N VAL A 120 -0.52 10.45 37.65
CA VAL A 120 0.32 9.59 36.83
C VAL A 120 1.69 10.25 36.66
N LEU A 121 2.76 9.54 36.98
CA LEU A 121 4.13 10.04 36.94
C LEU A 121 5.01 9.10 36.10
N CYS A 122 5.33 9.55 34.89
CA CYS A 122 6.25 8.92 33.95
C CYS A 122 7.57 9.70 33.85
N ASN A 123 8.65 9.02 33.48
CA ASN A 123 9.93 9.65 33.11
C ASN A 123 10.03 9.92 31.59
N GLY A 124 9.05 9.45 30.79
CA GLY A 124 9.01 9.58 29.33
C GLY A 124 9.67 8.42 28.58
N GLY A 125 10.45 7.60 29.30
CA GLY A 125 11.15 6.44 28.75
C GLY A 125 10.31 5.16 28.70
N GLU A 126 9.21 5.08 29.46
CA GLU A 126 8.43 3.86 29.71
C GLU A 126 7.81 3.25 28.45
N LYS A 127 7.81 1.91 28.36
CA LYS A 127 7.24 1.17 27.21
C LYS A 127 5.70 1.22 27.15
N SER A 128 5.07 1.57 28.26
CA SER A 128 3.62 1.63 28.44
C SER A 128 3.29 2.45 29.70
N ILE A 129 2.17 3.15 29.67
CA ILE A 129 1.62 3.94 30.79
C ILE A 129 1.40 3.10 32.05
N GLU A 130 1.22 1.78 31.89
CA GLU A 130 1.07 0.81 32.98
C GLU A 130 2.32 0.63 33.86
N PHE A 131 3.49 1.07 33.37
CA PHE A 131 4.76 1.06 34.11
C PHE A 131 5.07 2.40 34.77
N CYS A 132 4.27 3.44 34.53
CA CYS A 132 4.38 4.70 35.25
C CYS A 132 3.76 4.59 36.65
N LYS A 133 4.26 5.37 37.60
CA LYS A 133 3.65 5.44 38.94
C LYS A 133 2.29 6.13 38.84
N SER A 134 1.32 5.72 39.65
CA SER A 134 -0.03 6.32 39.73
C SER A 134 -0.66 6.02 41.09
N ARG A 135 -1.86 6.56 41.37
CA ARG A 135 -2.73 6.15 42.48
C ARG A 135 -3.23 4.71 42.41
N GLY A 136 -3.04 4.02 41.28
CA GLY A 136 -3.50 2.65 41.03
C GLY A 136 -4.79 2.57 40.22
N TRP A 137 -5.04 1.41 39.61
CA TRP A 137 -6.10 1.21 38.63
C TRP A 137 -7.51 1.41 39.19
N GLY A 138 -8.22 2.42 38.67
CA GLY A 138 -9.59 2.74 39.05
C GLY A 138 -9.72 3.42 40.41
N ASN A 139 -8.63 4.00 40.92
CA ASN A 139 -8.57 4.72 42.18
C ASN A 139 -8.23 6.19 41.89
N SER A 140 -9.27 7.03 41.83
CA SER A 140 -9.16 8.46 41.56
C SER A 140 -10.21 9.23 42.36
N ASP A 141 -9.92 10.48 42.75
CA ASP A 141 -10.90 11.42 43.28
C ASP A 141 -11.27 12.56 42.30
N CYS A 142 -10.73 12.51 41.07
CA CYS A 142 -11.11 13.39 39.96
C CYS A 142 -12.52 13.10 39.40
N THR A 143 -12.99 14.01 38.56
CA THR A 143 -14.20 13.89 37.74
C THR A 143 -13.88 13.90 36.24
N HIS A 144 -14.84 13.58 35.38
CA HIS A 144 -14.67 13.69 33.91
C HIS A 144 -14.57 15.14 33.40
N ASP A 145 -14.59 16.13 34.28
CA ASP A 145 -14.21 17.51 33.97
C ASP A 145 -12.68 17.66 33.91
N GLU A 146 -11.93 16.75 34.55
CA GLU A 146 -10.47 16.70 34.68
C GLU A 146 -9.85 15.58 33.78
N ASP A 147 -10.55 15.17 32.71
CA ASP A 147 -10.03 14.16 31.79
C ASP A 147 -8.87 14.71 30.93
N ALA A 148 -7.70 14.07 31.02
CA ALA A 148 -6.51 14.42 30.25
C ALA A 148 -6.65 14.11 28.75
N GLY A 149 -5.91 14.90 27.95
CA GLY A 149 -5.66 14.63 26.54
C GLY A 149 -4.19 14.84 26.16
N VAL A 150 -3.79 14.30 25.02
CA VAL A 150 -2.44 14.49 24.44
C VAL A 150 -2.53 15.21 23.10
N VAL A 151 -1.43 15.87 22.73
CA VAL A 151 -1.14 16.32 21.37
C VAL A 151 0.17 15.64 20.98
N CYS A 152 0.13 14.75 20.00
CA CYS A 152 1.33 14.07 19.51
C CYS A 152 2.04 14.90 18.43
N LYS A 153 3.27 14.52 18.07
CA LYS A 153 3.78 14.84 16.72
C LYS A 153 3.04 13.97 15.70
N ASP A 154 2.80 14.48 14.51
CA ASP A 154 2.23 13.73 13.38
C ASP A 154 3.17 12.60 12.90
N GLU A 155 4.48 12.80 13.05
CA GLU A 155 5.52 11.82 12.75
C GLU A 155 5.27 10.48 13.48
N ARG A 156 5.09 9.41 12.71
CA ARG A 156 4.87 8.03 13.18
C ARG A 156 6.18 7.26 13.29
N ILE A 157 6.29 6.38 14.28
CA ILE A 157 7.42 5.47 14.48
C ILE A 157 7.53 4.54 13.25
N PRO A 158 8.67 4.50 12.53
CA PRO A 158 8.83 3.64 11.36
C PRO A 158 8.64 2.15 11.71
N GLY A 159 7.85 1.44 10.91
CA GLY A 159 7.51 0.03 11.14
C GLY A 159 6.49 -0.22 12.28
N PHE A 160 5.83 0.82 12.80
CA PHE A 160 4.74 0.64 13.76
C PHE A 160 3.50 0.02 13.10
N VAL A 161 3.33 -1.30 13.29
CA VAL A 161 2.09 -2.01 12.95
C VAL A 161 1.06 -1.74 14.04
N GLU A 162 0.12 -0.85 13.76
CA GLU A 162 -0.97 -0.49 14.65
C GLU A 162 -1.88 -1.72 14.90
N SER A 163 -2.11 -2.05 16.17
CA SER A 163 -2.68 -3.35 16.58
C SER A 163 -4.15 -3.30 16.99
N ASN A 164 -4.81 -2.14 16.92
CA ASN A 164 -6.24 -1.99 17.15
C ASN A 164 -6.86 -1.00 16.15
N VAL A 165 -7.96 -1.43 15.54
CA VAL A 165 -8.84 -0.58 14.72
C VAL A 165 -9.57 0.42 15.62
N ILE A 166 -9.66 1.66 15.14
CA ILE A 166 -10.68 2.65 15.52
C ILE A 166 -11.34 3.01 14.16
N ASP A 167 -12.65 2.96 13.95
CA ASP A 167 -13.76 3.06 14.91
C ASP A 167 -14.88 2.04 14.67
N ALA A 168 -15.11 1.15 15.64
CA ALA A 168 -16.39 0.47 15.83
C ALA A 168 -16.55 0.07 17.30
N HIS A 169 -17.75 0.26 17.86
CA HIS A 169 -18.10 -0.25 19.19
C HIS A 169 -18.36 -1.77 19.13
N VAL A 170 -17.29 -2.55 18.96
CA VAL A 170 -17.32 -4.01 19.10
C VAL A 170 -16.92 -4.37 20.53
N ASP A 171 -17.95 -4.66 21.33
CA ASP A 171 -17.87 -5.16 22.69
C ASP A 171 -17.26 -6.59 22.75
N GLU A 172 -17.03 -7.15 23.94
CA GLU A 172 -16.14 -8.32 24.19
C GLU A 172 -16.57 -9.69 23.58
N ASN A 173 -17.52 -9.72 22.64
CA ASN A 173 -17.91 -10.91 21.90
C ASN A 173 -17.19 -11.02 20.54
N LYS A 174 -15.87 -11.20 20.64
CA LYS A 174 -14.88 -11.16 19.55
C LYS A 174 -15.06 -12.26 18.47
N ILE A 175 -15.99 -12.06 17.55
CA ILE A 175 -15.96 -12.71 16.22
C ILE A 175 -14.77 -12.12 15.46
N GLU A 176 -13.79 -12.94 15.10
CA GLU A 176 -12.55 -12.45 14.46
C GLU A 176 -12.62 -12.48 12.93
N GLU A 177 -13.22 -13.53 12.37
CA GLU A 177 -13.25 -13.80 10.93
C GLU A 177 -14.56 -14.52 10.55
N VAL A 178 -14.95 -14.43 9.27
CA VAL A 178 -16.07 -15.19 8.70
C VAL A 178 -15.65 -15.83 7.38
N ARG A 179 -16.18 -17.01 7.07
CA ARG A 179 -15.92 -17.71 5.80
C ARG A 179 -17.16 -18.42 5.27
N LEU A 180 -17.18 -18.66 3.96
CA LEU A 180 -18.12 -19.59 3.33
C LEU A 180 -17.46 -20.94 3.10
N ARG A 181 -18.00 -22.00 3.70
CA ARG A 181 -17.62 -23.37 3.35
C ARG A 181 -18.46 -23.87 2.16
N PRO A 182 -17.84 -24.14 1.00
CA PRO A 182 -18.57 -24.58 -0.19
C PRO A 182 -19.12 -26.01 0.00
N VAL A 183 -20.44 -26.14 -0.16
CA VAL A 183 -21.17 -27.42 0.00
C VAL A 183 -21.01 -28.31 -1.23
N VAL A 184 -21.16 -27.74 -2.42
CA VAL A 184 -21.14 -28.49 -3.69
C VAL A 184 -19.69 -28.74 -4.14
N ALA A 185 -19.36 -29.98 -4.51
CA ALA A 185 -18.00 -30.36 -4.92
C ALA A 185 -17.46 -29.53 -6.11
N ALA A 186 -18.33 -29.14 -7.05
CA ALA A 186 -17.97 -28.26 -8.17
C ALA A 186 -17.64 -26.81 -7.74
N ALA A 187 -18.17 -26.33 -6.61
CA ALA A 187 -17.84 -25.01 -6.06
C ALA A 187 -16.45 -25.00 -5.39
N LYS A 188 -15.99 -26.14 -4.85
CA LYS A 188 -14.65 -26.26 -4.24
C LYS A 188 -13.48 -25.94 -5.19
N LYS A 189 -13.71 -25.98 -6.50
CA LYS A 189 -12.72 -25.66 -7.54
C LYS A 189 -12.90 -24.28 -8.18
N LYS A 190 -13.74 -23.41 -7.61
CA LYS A 190 -14.01 -22.06 -8.14
C LYS A 190 -13.78 -20.99 -7.07
N LEU A 191 -12.86 -20.08 -7.35
CA LEU A 191 -12.59 -18.90 -6.54
C LEU A 191 -13.06 -17.62 -7.28
N PRO A 192 -13.61 -16.62 -6.57
CA PRO A 192 -13.88 -16.63 -5.14
C PRO A 192 -15.09 -17.52 -4.80
N ILE A 193 -15.14 -18.04 -3.57
CA ILE A 193 -16.30 -18.82 -3.09
C ILE A 193 -17.44 -17.84 -2.83
N THR A 194 -18.46 -17.88 -3.69
CA THR A 194 -19.60 -16.93 -3.66
C THR A 194 -20.86 -17.50 -3.02
N GLU A 195 -20.89 -18.78 -2.65
CA GLU A 195 -22.03 -19.42 -2.01
C GLU A 195 -21.57 -20.61 -1.13
N GLY A 196 -22.12 -20.73 0.08
CA GLY A 196 -21.75 -21.80 1.02
C GLY A 196 -22.37 -21.65 2.41
N VAL A 197 -22.06 -22.61 3.29
CA VAL A 197 -22.41 -22.51 4.72
C VAL A 197 -21.56 -21.43 5.37
N LEU A 198 -22.18 -20.52 6.10
CA LEU A 198 -21.48 -19.52 6.89
C LEU A 198 -20.85 -20.16 8.13
N GLU A 199 -19.55 -19.96 8.29
CA GLU A 199 -18.81 -20.29 9.50
C GLU A 199 -18.12 -19.04 10.04
N VAL A 200 -18.19 -18.84 11.35
CA VAL A 200 -17.56 -17.73 12.08
C VAL A 200 -16.40 -18.26 12.92
N LYS A 201 -15.31 -17.49 13.02
CA LYS A 201 -14.18 -17.78 13.91
C LYS A 201 -14.40 -17.07 15.24
N TYR A 202 -14.39 -17.83 16.32
CA TYR A 202 -14.51 -17.33 17.69
C TYR A 202 -13.54 -18.12 18.58
N LYS A 203 -12.55 -17.42 19.14
CA LYS A 203 -11.37 -18.03 19.77
C LYS A 203 -10.71 -19.02 18.79
N ASP A 204 -10.17 -20.13 19.27
CA ASP A 204 -9.49 -21.15 18.43
C ASP A 204 -10.45 -22.03 17.59
N GLY A 205 -11.74 -21.70 17.53
CA GLY A 205 -12.79 -22.52 16.92
C GLY A 205 -13.50 -21.87 15.74
N TRP A 206 -13.91 -22.70 14.76
CA TRP A 206 -14.88 -22.34 13.73
C TRP A 206 -16.27 -22.89 14.09
N ALA A 207 -17.27 -22.02 14.13
CA ALA A 207 -18.64 -22.35 14.52
C ALA A 207 -19.67 -21.94 13.46
N GLN A 208 -20.85 -22.54 13.54
CA GLN A 208 -21.99 -22.24 12.66
C GLN A 208 -22.98 -21.30 13.35
N ILE A 209 -23.79 -20.62 12.54
CA ILE A 209 -24.94 -19.81 13.00
C ILE A 209 -26.23 -20.54 12.63
N CYS A 210 -27.24 -20.48 13.51
CA CYS A 210 -28.58 -21.03 13.26
C CYS A 210 -29.34 -20.19 12.22
N ASP A 211 -30.07 -20.82 11.29
CA ASP A 211 -30.77 -20.12 10.19
C ASP A 211 -32.19 -19.62 10.55
N LEU A 212 -32.61 -19.82 11.80
CA LEU A 212 -33.83 -19.26 12.38
C LEU A 212 -33.66 -17.75 12.60
N GLY A 213 -34.66 -16.97 12.22
CA GLY A 213 -34.58 -15.50 12.27
C GLY A 213 -33.61 -14.85 11.26
N TRP A 214 -32.80 -15.63 10.52
CA TRP A 214 -31.78 -15.09 9.63
C TRP A 214 -32.37 -14.25 8.48
N THR A 215 -31.96 -12.98 8.39
CA THR A 215 -32.50 -12.01 7.43
C THR A 215 -31.60 -11.75 6.23
N VAL A 216 -32.13 -11.05 5.21
CA VAL A 216 -31.31 -10.52 4.11
C VAL A 216 -30.35 -9.42 4.61
N LYS A 217 -30.73 -8.62 5.61
CA LYS A 217 -29.85 -7.61 6.25
C LYS A 217 -28.61 -8.26 6.88
N ASN A 218 -28.78 -9.37 7.61
CA ASN A 218 -27.64 -10.17 8.12
C ASN A 218 -26.75 -10.70 6.98
N THR A 219 -27.37 -11.06 5.84
CA THR A 219 -26.67 -11.57 4.65
C THR A 219 -25.85 -10.46 3.98
N HIS A 220 -26.36 -9.21 3.95
CA HIS A 220 -25.64 -8.05 3.43
C HIS A 220 -24.34 -7.79 4.20
N VAL A 221 -24.42 -7.67 5.53
CA VAL A 221 -23.26 -7.45 6.42
C VAL A 221 -22.19 -8.54 6.22
N VAL A 222 -22.60 -9.81 6.19
CA VAL A 222 -21.68 -10.94 5.97
C VAL A 222 -21.07 -10.92 4.58
N CYS A 223 -21.83 -10.61 3.53
CA CYS A 223 -21.26 -10.45 2.18
C CYS A 223 -20.24 -9.30 2.14
N GLY A 224 -20.52 -8.18 2.82
CA GLY A 224 -19.59 -7.07 3.00
C GLY A 224 -18.27 -7.52 3.64
N MET A 225 -18.32 -8.24 4.76
CA MET A 225 -17.11 -8.78 5.42
C MET A 225 -16.32 -9.76 4.55
N LEU A 226 -17.01 -10.52 3.69
CA LEU A 226 -16.40 -11.46 2.73
C LEU A 226 -15.86 -10.77 1.46
N GLY A 227 -15.92 -9.44 1.37
CA GLY A 227 -15.42 -8.66 0.24
C GLY A 227 -16.39 -8.52 -0.94
N PHE A 228 -17.67 -8.82 -0.75
CA PHE A 228 -18.69 -8.74 -1.78
C PHE A 228 -19.63 -7.54 -1.56
N PRO A 229 -19.92 -6.71 -2.57
CA PRO A 229 -20.74 -5.51 -2.41
C PRO A 229 -22.21 -5.79 -2.10
N HIS A 230 -22.72 -6.94 -2.55
CA HIS A 230 -24.15 -7.28 -2.53
C HIS A 230 -24.39 -8.79 -2.31
N GLU A 231 -25.58 -9.12 -1.83
CA GLU A 231 -26.05 -10.47 -1.54
C GLU A 231 -26.97 -11.08 -2.63
N ARG A 232 -27.26 -12.39 -2.54
CA ARG A 232 -28.21 -13.12 -3.40
C ARG A 232 -29.14 -13.99 -2.57
N LYS A 233 -30.38 -14.16 -3.04
CA LYS A 233 -31.39 -15.03 -2.41
C LYS A 233 -31.03 -16.51 -2.63
N VAL A 234 -30.80 -17.24 -1.54
CA VAL A 234 -30.51 -18.68 -1.53
C VAL A 234 -31.79 -19.51 -1.54
N ILE A 235 -31.84 -20.56 -2.35
CA ILE A 235 -32.91 -21.56 -2.35
C ILE A 235 -32.63 -22.59 -1.24
N LYS A 236 -33.08 -22.30 0.01
CA LYS A 236 -32.81 -23.14 1.20
C LYS A 236 -33.14 -24.63 1.01
N SER A 237 -34.16 -24.97 0.23
CA SER A 237 -34.60 -26.37 0.01
C SER A 237 -33.55 -27.26 -0.67
N PHE A 238 -32.69 -26.71 -1.52
CA PHE A 238 -31.61 -27.45 -2.18
C PHE A 238 -30.57 -27.97 -1.17
N TYR A 239 -30.30 -27.19 -0.11
CA TYR A 239 -29.25 -27.51 0.85
C TYR A 239 -29.71 -28.41 2.01
N LYS A 240 -31.02 -28.48 2.29
CA LYS A 240 -31.61 -29.19 3.44
C LYS A 240 -31.08 -30.62 3.61
N LEU A 241 -31.22 -31.45 2.57
CA LEU A 241 -30.84 -32.88 2.55
C LEU A 241 -29.34 -33.15 2.76
N TYR A 242 -28.48 -32.14 2.53
CA TYR A 242 -27.04 -32.22 2.78
C TYR A 242 -26.69 -31.77 4.21
N LEU A 243 -27.31 -30.69 4.69
CA LEU A 243 -27.05 -30.12 6.01
C LEU A 243 -27.60 -30.97 7.16
N GLU A 244 -28.71 -31.68 6.93
CA GLU A 244 -29.26 -32.68 7.86
C GLU A 244 -28.27 -33.83 8.16
N ARG A 245 -27.30 -34.08 7.28
CA ARG A 245 -26.30 -35.16 7.42
C ARG A 245 -24.97 -34.71 8.02
N GLN A 246 -24.81 -33.42 8.37
CA GLN A 246 -23.57 -32.90 8.94
C GLN A 246 -23.63 -32.85 10.47
N LYS A 247 -22.49 -33.04 11.15
CA LYS A 247 -22.37 -32.65 12.57
C LYS A 247 -22.62 -31.13 12.67
N LYS A 248 -23.67 -30.75 13.39
CA LYS A 248 -24.02 -29.35 13.63
C LYS A 248 -23.25 -28.84 14.85
N TYR A 249 -22.65 -27.65 14.77
CA TYR A 249 -21.99 -26.99 15.90
C TYR A 249 -22.32 -25.49 15.90
N PHE A 250 -23.40 -25.13 16.59
CA PHE A 250 -23.87 -23.76 16.70
C PHE A 250 -23.33 -23.11 17.97
N HIS A 251 -22.62 -22.00 17.81
CA HIS A 251 -22.15 -21.17 18.93
C HIS A 251 -22.96 -19.86 19.05
N ILE A 252 -23.54 -19.40 17.93
CA ILE A 252 -24.42 -18.24 17.85
C ILE A 252 -25.83 -18.75 17.53
N HIS A 253 -26.78 -18.41 18.40
CA HIS A 253 -28.19 -18.76 18.30
C HIS A 253 -28.95 -17.84 17.35
N SER A 254 -28.74 -16.51 17.47
CA SER A 254 -29.37 -15.53 16.58
C SER A 254 -28.48 -14.32 16.32
N VAL A 255 -28.81 -13.59 15.25
CA VAL A 255 -28.15 -12.38 14.77
C VAL A 255 -29.23 -11.46 14.21
N ALA A 256 -29.21 -10.17 14.56
CA ALA A 256 -30.23 -9.21 14.14
C ALA A 256 -29.64 -7.89 13.61
N CYS A 257 -28.95 -7.95 12.46
CA CYS A 257 -28.37 -6.77 11.82
C CYS A 257 -29.45 -5.85 11.21
N THR A 258 -29.26 -4.53 11.34
CA THR A 258 -30.04 -3.50 10.64
C THR A 258 -29.65 -3.38 9.16
N GLY A 259 -28.46 -3.82 8.77
CA GLY A 259 -27.97 -3.86 7.39
C GLY A 259 -26.97 -2.74 7.02
N THR A 260 -26.78 -1.74 7.89
CA THR A 260 -25.74 -0.72 7.74
C THR A 260 -24.44 -1.09 8.46
N GLU A 261 -24.45 -2.14 9.29
CA GLU A 261 -23.27 -2.55 10.06
C GLU A 261 -22.13 -3.01 9.16
N VAL A 262 -20.94 -2.50 9.45
CA VAL A 262 -19.70 -2.81 8.72
C VAL A 262 -19.20 -4.23 9.03
N HIS A 263 -19.55 -4.73 10.22
CA HIS A 263 -19.04 -5.97 10.80
C HIS A 263 -20.11 -6.69 11.65
N LEU A 264 -20.15 -8.02 11.61
CA LEU A 264 -21.18 -8.85 12.26
C LEU A 264 -21.24 -8.67 13.78
N ALA A 265 -20.10 -8.34 14.42
CA ALA A 265 -20.03 -8.09 15.86
C ALA A 265 -20.47 -6.68 16.29
N ALA A 266 -20.90 -5.82 15.35
CA ALA A 266 -21.64 -4.60 15.65
C ALA A 266 -23.17 -4.81 15.59
N CYS A 267 -23.64 -5.96 15.09
CA CYS A 267 -25.04 -6.36 15.19
C CYS A 267 -25.34 -6.95 16.58
N PRO A 268 -26.59 -6.89 17.07
CA PRO A 268 -27.04 -7.72 18.19
C PRO A 268 -26.84 -9.23 17.92
N LEU A 269 -26.22 -9.92 18.88
CA LEU A 269 -25.87 -11.35 18.83
C LEU A 269 -26.41 -12.08 20.07
N GLU A 270 -26.99 -13.26 19.88
CA GLU A 270 -27.30 -14.20 20.98
C GLU A 270 -26.41 -15.43 20.92
N PHE A 271 -25.73 -15.75 22.01
CA PHE A 271 -24.84 -16.93 22.11
C PHE A 271 -25.55 -18.16 22.67
N SER A 272 -25.18 -19.34 22.15
CA SER A 272 -25.72 -20.63 22.61
C SER A 272 -25.27 -20.92 24.04
N LYS A 273 -26.22 -21.22 24.94
CA LYS A 273 -25.91 -21.52 26.35
C LYS A 273 -25.16 -22.86 26.46
N PRO A 274 -24.09 -22.97 27.28
CA PRO A 274 -23.24 -24.17 27.30
C PRO A 274 -23.92 -25.45 27.81
N ASN A 275 -25.08 -25.33 28.47
CA ASN A 275 -25.81 -26.47 29.08
C ASN A 275 -27.07 -26.89 28.32
N THR A 276 -27.34 -26.36 27.11
CA THR A 276 -28.48 -26.81 26.29
C THR A 276 -28.13 -27.98 25.39
N THR A 277 -28.97 -29.02 25.37
CA THR A 277 -28.83 -30.23 24.54
C THR A 277 -28.85 -29.97 23.03
N SER A 278 -29.34 -28.81 22.61
CA SER A 278 -29.87 -28.57 21.27
C SER A 278 -29.87 -27.07 20.92
N SER A 279 -28.69 -26.53 20.58
CA SER A 279 -28.46 -25.08 20.34
C SER A 279 -29.19 -24.42 19.16
N CYS A 280 -30.08 -25.13 18.45
CA CYS A 280 -30.82 -24.67 17.26
C CYS A 280 -31.87 -25.74 16.90
N GLU A 281 -32.98 -25.80 17.64
CA GLU A 281 -34.04 -26.81 17.42
C GLU A 281 -34.82 -26.55 16.13
N GLY A 282 -35.01 -27.59 15.31
CA GLY A 282 -35.64 -27.49 13.98
C GLY A 282 -34.81 -26.77 12.90
N GLY A 283 -33.82 -25.96 13.27
CA GLY A 283 -33.00 -25.17 12.36
C GLY A 283 -31.80 -25.88 11.72
N MET A 284 -31.14 -25.16 10.82
CA MET A 284 -29.97 -25.59 10.06
C MET A 284 -28.85 -24.53 10.09
N PRO A 285 -27.62 -24.89 9.67
CA PRO A 285 -26.58 -23.89 9.41
C PRO A 285 -27.01 -22.88 8.34
N VAL A 286 -26.79 -21.60 8.62
CA VAL A 286 -26.97 -20.49 7.66
C VAL A 286 -26.21 -20.77 6.36
N VAL A 287 -26.89 -20.58 5.22
CA VAL A 287 -26.28 -20.60 3.89
C VAL A 287 -26.39 -19.19 3.29
N VAL A 288 -25.25 -18.63 2.89
CA VAL A 288 -25.12 -17.29 2.30
C VAL A 288 -24.72 -17.42 0.83
N SER A 289 -25.21 -16.51 -0.01
CA SER A 289 -24.77 -16.31 -1.39
C SER A 289 -24.54 -14.82 -1.64
N CYS A 290 -23.44 -14.47 -2.27
CA CYS A 290 -22.98 -13.10 -2.50
C CYS A 290 -22.70 -12.85 -3.99
N MET A 291 -22.69 -11.59 -4.43
CA MET A 291 -22.34 -11.19 -5.80
C MET A 291 -20.89 -10.73 -5.87
N PRO A 292 -20.04 -11.34 -6.72
CA PRO A 292 -18.69 -10.84 -6.99
C PRO A 292 -18.77 -9.51 -7.74
N GLY A 293 -18.06 -8.48 -7.26
CA GLY A 293 -17.93 -7.22 -7.97
C GLY A 293 -17.23 -7.35 -9.33
N PRO A 294 -17.24 -6.30 -10.18
CA PRO A 294 -16.87 -6.41 -11.59
C PRO A 294 -15.47 -6.99 -11.84
N GLN A 295 -14.53 -6.73 -10.93
CA GLN A 295 -13.15 -7.24 -10.99
C GLN A 295 -13.10 -8.76 -10.81
N PHE A 296 -13.93 -9.32 -9.92
CA PHE A 296 -13.94 -10.74 -9.52
C PHE A 296 -14.90 -11.62 -10.33
N MET A 297 -15.70 -11.05 -11.24
CA MET A 297 -16.57 -11.83 -12.13
C MET A 297 -15.75 -12.72 -13.10
N GLN A 298 -16.07 -14.01 -13.19
CA GLN A 298 -15.40 -14.93 -14.13
C GLN A 298 -15.86 -14.77 -15.59
N ASN A 299 -16.98 -14.08 -15.87
CA ASN A 299 -17.55 -13.95 -17.22
C ASN A 299 -17.20 -12.58 -17.85
N SER A 300 -16.32 -12.59 -18.84
CA SER A 300 -15.84 -11.41 -19.58
C SER A 300 -16.96 -10.65 -20.33
N GLY A 301 -18.03 -11.34 -20.73
CA GLY A 301 -19.19 -10.72 -21.40
C GLY A 301 -19.96 -9.77 -20.49
N LEU A 302 -20.04 -10.06 -19.18
CA LEU A 302 -20.62 -9.13 -18.20
C LEU A 302 -19.64 -8.02 -17.79
N LYS A 303 -18.33 -8.28 -17.74
CA LYS A 303 -17.33 -7.23 -17.42
C LYS A 303 -17.44 -6.01 -18.35
N LYS A 304 -17.72 -6.22 -19.65
CA LYS A 304 -17.94 -5.12 -20.61
C LYS A 304 -19.26 -4.36 -20.43
N LYS A 305 -20.28 -4.94 -19.79
CA LYS A 305 -21.56 -4.25 -19.47
C LYS A 305 -21.57 -3.55 -18.12
N LEU A 306 -20.65 -3.91 -17.21
CA LEU A 306 -20.56 -3.41 -15.84
C LEU A 306 -19.34 -2.48 -15.61
N LYS A 307 -18.72 -1.95 -16.68
CA LYS A 307 -17.75 -0.83 -16.57
C LYS A 307 -18.50 0.49 -16.38
N THR A 308 -19.21 0.62 -15.26
CA THR A 308 -19.77 1.89 -14.80
C THR A 308 -18.64 2.90 -14.65
N SER A 309 -18.83 4.15 -15.08
CA SER A 309 -17.87 5.21 -14.70
C SER A 309 -18.03 5.46 -13.20
N SER A 310 -16.94 5.26 -12.46
CA SER A 310 -16.89 5.52 -11.02
C SER A 310 -16.45 6.96 -10.80
N ASN A 311 -17.23 7.74 -10.05
CA ASN A 311 -16.83 9.09 -9.63
C ASN A 311 -15.91 9.05 -8.37
N VAL A 312 -15.36 7.88 -8.06
CA VAL A 312 -14.45 7.61 -6.94
C VAL A 312 -13.34 6.66 -7.43
N ARG A 313 -12.11 6.85 -6.95
CA ARG A 313 -10.97 5.95 -7.17
C ARG A 313 -10.11 5.84 -5.90
N LEU A 314 -9.26 4.82 -5.85
CA LEU A 314 -8.23 4.67 -4.81
C LEU A 314 -6.84 4.82 -5.42
N LYS A 315 -5.97 5.58 -4.77
CA LYS A 315 -4.56 5.79 -5.18
C LYS A 315 -3.57 5.46 -4.06
N GLY A 316 -2.29 5.29 -4.41
CA GLY A 316 -1.19 5.10 -3.47
C GLY A 316 -1.21 3.79 -2.65
N GLY A 317 -2.11 2.84 -2.94
CA GLY A 317 -2.28 1.61 -2.15
C GLY A 317 -1.65 0.36 -2.77
N ALA A 318 -0.87 -0.39 -1.98
CA ALA A 318 -0.17 -1.61 -2.41
C ALA A 318 -1.09 -2.75 -2.92
N ARG A 319 -2.36 -2.78 -2.50
CA ARG A 319 -3.30 -3.87 -2.74
C ARG A 319 -4.62 -3.32 -3.29
N LEU A 320 -5.32 -4.14 -4.08
CA LEU A 320 -6.67 -3.79 -4.53
C LEU A 320 -7.60 -3.56 -3.32
N GLY A 321 -8.41 -2.52 -3.37
CA GLY A 321 -9.28 -2.13 -2.26
C GLY A 321 -8.57 -1.35 -1.15
N GLU A 322 -7.28 -1.04 -1.27
CA GLU A 322 -6.56 -0.16 -0.34
C GLU A 322 -6.12 1.13 -1.07
N GLY A 323 -6.14 2.29 -0.38
CA GLY A 323 -5.61 3.55 -0.93
C GLY A 323 -6.26 4.82 -0.37
N ARG A 324 -5.72 5.98 -0.76
CA ARG A 324 -6.32 7.31 -0.56
C ARG A 324 -7.60 7.43 -1.39
N VAL A 325 -8.65 8.03 -0.82
CA VAL A 325 -9.93 8.25 -1.50
C VAL A 325 -9.84 9.51 -2.35
N GLU A 326 -10.02 9.36 -3.66
CA GLU A 326 -10.13 10.47 -4.59
C GLU A 326 -11.47 10.43 -5.31
N VAL A 327 -12.10 11.60 -5.45
CA VAL A 327 -13.45 11.78 -5.98
C VAL A 327 -13.45 12.75 -7.17
N LEU A 328 -14.30 12.50 -8.14
CA LEU A 328 -14.38 13.23 -9.41
C LEU A 328 -15.48 14.30 -9.36
N LYS A 329 -15.09 15.58 -9.45
CA LYS A 329 -16.01 16.73 -9.50
C LYS A 329 -15.68 17.59 -10.72
N ASP A 330 -16.69 17.98 -11.49
CA ASP A 330 -16.53 18.88 -12.66
C ASP A 330 -15.44 18.44 -13.68
N ASN A 331 -15.22 17.12 -13.80
CA ASN A 331 -14.18 16.44 -14.58
C ASN A 331 -12.74 16.53 -14.04
N LYS A 332 -12.53 17.03 -12.82
CA LYS A 332 -11.25 17.00 -12.11
C LYS A 332 -11.30 16.06 -10.90
N TRP A 333 -10.23 15.32 -10.67
CA TRP A 333 -10.04 14.53 -9.45
C TRP A 333 -9.56 15.42 -8.30
N GLY A 334 -9.94 15.05 -7.08
CA GLY A 334 -9.56 15.71 -5.84
C GLY A 334 -9.82 14.79 -4.65
N THR A 335 -9.38 15.18 -3.46
CA THR A 335 -9.38 14.30 -2.28
C THR A 335 -10.57 14.56 -1.35
N VAL A 336 -10.68 13.70 -0.33
CA VAL A 336 -11.64 13.80 0.77
C VAL A 336 -10.83 14.01 2.05
N CYS A 337 -11.21 15.01 2.87
CA CYS A 337 -10.56 15.26 4.16
C CYS A 337 -11.08 14.31 5.26
N ASP A 338 -10.24 14.04 6.25
CA ASP A 338 -10.46 12.97 7.23
C ASP A 338 -11.22 13.36 8.52
N ASP A 339 -11.63 14.62 8.70
CA ASP A 339 -12.46 14.99 9.87
C ASP A 339 -13.70 14.12 9.92
N ARG A 340 -13.85 13.38 11.04
CA ARG A 340 -14.97 12.47 11.28
C ARG A 340 -15.12 11.34 10.23
N TRP A 341 -14.07 11.03 9.48
CA TRP A 341 -14.03 9.90 8.56
C TRP A 341 -14.16 8.58 9.33
N ASP A 342 -15.20 7.80 9.01
CA ASP A 342 -15.60 6.61 9.78
C ASP A 342 -15.72 5.34 8.92
N LEU A 343 -15.85 4.19 9.58
CA LEU A 343 -15.97 2.90 8.91
C LEU A 343 -17.25 2.78 8.04
N GLN A 344 -18.31 3.54 8.34
CA GLN A 344 -19.55 3.54 7.56
C GLN A 344 -19.36 4.24 6.22
N SER A 345 -18.73 5.42 6.23
CA SER A 345 -18.42 6.23 5.05
C SER A 345 -17.36 5.55 4.17
N ALA A 346 -16.33 4.97 4.79
CA ALA A 346 -15.38 4.09 4.11
C ALA A 346 -16.08 2.88 3.47
N SER A 347 -17.11 2.30 4.10
CA SER A 347 -17.87 1.17 3.56
C SER A 347 -18.78 1.54 2.39
N VAL A 348 -19.22 2.80 2.27
CA VAL A 348 -19.89 3.28 1.05
C VAL A 348 -18.90 3.29 -0.12
N VAL A 349 -17.71 3.88 0.05
CA VAL A 349 -16.64 3.89 -0.97
C VAL A 349 -16.27 2.46 -1.41
N CYS A 350 -16.07 1.54 -0.46
CA CYS A 350 -15.72 0.16 -0.78
C CYS A 350 -16.79 -0.56 -1.62
N ARG A 351 -18.09 -0.38 -1.30
CA ARG A 351 -19.19 -0.98 -2.05
C ARG A 351 -19.43 -0.31 -3.41
N GLU A 352 -19.26 1.01 -3.51
CA GLU A 352 -19.30 1.77 -4.77
C GLU A 352 -18.27 1.25 -5.78
N LEU A 353 -17.05 0.98 -5.31
CA LEU A 353 -15.96 0.39 -6.09
C LEU A 353 -16.13 -1.12 -6.39
N GLY A 354 -17.16 -1.77 -5.82
CA GLY A 354 -17.46 -3.18 -6.01
C GLY A 354 -16.65 -4.15 -5.13
N PHE A 355 -16.06 -3.67 -4.04
CA PHE A 355 -15.51 -4.48 -2.94
C PHE A 355 -16.59 -4.73 -1.86
N GLY A 356 -16.20 -5.26 -0.71
CA GLY A 356 -17.10 -5.46 0.43
C GLY A 356 -17.29 -4.22 1.29
N SER A 357 -17.47 -4.43 2.60
CA SER A 357 -17.40 -3.36 3.60
C SER A 357 -15.95 -2.91 3.83
N ALA A 358 -15.76 -1.77 4.48
CA ALA A 358 -14.43 -1.36 4.91
C ALA A 358 -13.93 -2.24 6.07
N LYS A 359 -12.64 -2.57 6.02
CA LYS A 359 -11.89 -3.15 7.14
C LYS A 359 -11.34 -2.04 8.03
N GLU A 360 -10.80 -0.99 7.42
CA GLU A 360 -10.18 0.16 8.09
C GLU A 360 -10.57 1.45 7.35
N ALA A 361 -11.00 2.45 8.12
CA ALA A 361 -11.03 3.85 7.71
C ALA A 361 -9.71 4.47 8.18
N LEU A 362 -9.01 5.19 7.30
CA LEU A 362 -7.66 5.67 7.55
C LEU A 362 -7.62 7.19 7.43
N THR A 363 -7.00 7.83 8.42
CA THR A 363 -6.80 9.28 8.54
C THR A 363 -5.29 9.61 8.50
N GLY A 364 -4.91 10.88 8.43
CA GLY A 364 -3.51 11.32 8.45
C GLY A 364 -2.72 10.88 7.22
N ALA A 365 -3.31 10.98 6.02
CA ALA A 365 -2.71 10.64 4.72
C ALA A 365 -1.98 9.27 4.68
N ARG A 366 -2.45 8.28 5.45
CA ARG A 366 -1.82 6.95 5.64
C ARG A 366 -1.69 6.07 4.38
N MET A 367 -2.12 6.55 3.21
CA MET A 367 -1.91 5.93 1.90
C MET A 367 -1.25 6.89 0.90
N GLY A 368 -0.45 7.83 1.40
CA GLY A 368 0.14 8.93 0.64
C GLY A 368 -0.82 10.12 0.56
N GLN A 369 -0.26 11.32 0.49
CA GLN A 369 -0.98 12.57 0.30
C GLN A 369 -1.44 12.73 -1.15
N GLY A 370 -2.49 13.49 -1.41
CA GLY A 370 -2.87 13.92 -2.75
C GLY A 370 -2.21 15.24 -3.17
N MET A 371 -2.65 15.78 -4.30
CA MET A 371 -2.34 17.15 -4.71
C MET A 371 -3.50 17.75 -5.52
N GLY A 372 -3.90 18.98 -5.18
CA GLY A 372 -4.90 19.75 -5.92
C GLY A 372 -6.09 20.13 -5.02
N PRO A 373 -7.34 19.96 -5.47
CA PRO A 373 -8.52 20.33 -4.68
C PRO A 373 -8.91 19.24 -3.68
N VAL A 374 -9.25 19.64 -2.46
CA VAL A 374 -10.01 18.81 -1.50
C VAL A 374 -11.49 19.11 -1.70
N TYR A 375 -12.33 18.10 -1.98
CA TYR A 375 -13.72 18.31 -2.41
C TYR A 375 -14.78 18.08 -1.34
N MET A 376 -14.45 17.30 -0.30
CA MET A 376 -15.35 16.98 0.80
C MET A 376 -14.59 17.08 2.12
N ASN A 377 -15.24 17.57 3.16
CA ASN A 377 -14.83 17.38 4.54
C ASN A 377 -16.03 16.88 5.35
N GLU A 378 -15.79 16.33 6.55
CA GLU A 378 -16.81 15.98 7.52
C GLU A 378 -17.89 14.99 7.03
N VAL A 379 -17.52 14.05 6.15
CA VAL A 379 -18.44 13.09 5.51
C VAL A 379 -19.13 12.22 6.56
N LYS A 380 -20.46 12.07 6.45
CA LYS A 380 -21.29 11.25 7.36
C LYS A 380 -22.29 10.40 6.58
N CYS A 381 -21.88 9.25 6.08
CA CYS A 381 -22.80 8.29 5.47
C CYS A 381 -23.66 7.56 6.52
N VAL A 382 -24.89 7.21 6.15
CA VAL A 382 -25.81 6.33 6.93
C VAL A 382 -25.46 4.85 6.73
N GLY A 383 -24.84 4.50 5.61
CA GLY A 383 -24.42 3.15 5.26
C GLY A 383 -25.35 2.43 4.26
N GLU A 384 -26.42 3.06 3.78
CA GLU A 384 -27.26 2.55 2.67
C GLU A 384 -26.99 3.26 1.33
N GLU A 385 -26.13 4.28 1.30
CA GLU A 385 -25.79 5.05 0.11
C GLU A 385 -25.05 4.22 -0.96
N LYS A 386 -25.31 4.55 -2.23
CA LYS A 386 -24.68 3.90 -3.40
C LYS A 386 -23.41 4.57 -3.89
N SER A 387 -23.16 5.80 -3.44
CA SER A 387 -21.98 6.60 -3.75
C SER A 387 -21.69 7.54 -2.59
N ILE A 388 -20.41 7.84 -2.34
CA ILE A 388 -20.01 8.83 -1.34
C ILE A 388 -20.65 10.21 -1.62
N TRP A 389 -20.89 10.54 -2.89
CA TRP A 389 -21.59 11.77 -3.31
C TRP A 389 -23.07 11.86 -2.86
N ASN A 390 -23.66 10.77 -2.34
CA ASN A 390 -25.00 10.79 -1.76
C ASN A 390 -25.00 11.00 -0.24
N CYS A 391 -23.85 10.92 0.43
CA CYS A 391 -23.75 11.15 1.86
C CYS A 391 -23.70 12.67 2.17
N PRO A 392 -24.22 13.11 3.33
CA PRO A 392 -23.93 14.44 3.87
C PRO A 392 -22.42 14.71 4.01
N TYR A 393 -21.96 15.88 3.54
CA TYR A 393 -20.59 16.39 3.72
C TYR A 393 -20.57 17.92 3.81
N LYS A 394 -19.48 18.49 4.35
CA LYS A 394 -19.18 19.92 4.40
C LYS A 394 -18.36 20.33 3.17
N ASN A 395 -18.68 21.47 2.56
CA ASN A 395 -17.83 22.08 1.52
C ASN A 395 -16.55 22.64 2.14
N VAL A 396 -15.41 22.40 1.49
CA VAL A 396 -14.07 22.69 2.03
C VAL A 396 -13.58 24.08 1.61
N THR A 397 -12.97 24.81 2.53
CA THR A 397 -12.14 25.99 2.27
C THR A 397 -10.65 25.64 2.50
N SER A 398 -9.73 26.45 1.98
CA SER A 398 -8.27 26.22 2.12
C SER A 398 -7.74 26.33 3.55
N GLU A 399 -8.57 26.79 4.50
CA GLU A 399 -8.25 26.86 5.93
C GLU A 399 -8.84 25.68 6.72
N ASP A 400 -9.74 24.89 6.12
CA ASP A 400 -10.39 23.75 6.79
C ASP A 400 -9.50 22.49 6.85
N CYS A 401 -8.77 22.17 5.76
CA CYS A 401 -7.99 20.93 5.63
C CYS A 401 -6.76 21.08 4.73
N GLN A 402 -5.71 20.29 5.01
CA GLN A 402 -4.53 20.12 4.17
C GLN A 402 -4.39 18.67 3.67
N HIS A 403 -3.51 18.42 2.69
CA HIS A 403 -3.29 17.06 2.15
C HIS A 403 -2.66 16.05 3.14
N MET A 404 -2.18 16.51 4.30
CA MET A 404 -1.83 15.64 5.44
C MET A 404 -3.07 14.96 6.04
N GLU A 405 -4.26 15.53 5.82
CA GLU A 405 -5.55 15.10 6.36
C GLU A 405 -6.38 14.40 5.27
N ASP A 406 -5.74 13.89 4.21
CA ASP A 406 -6.40 13.13 3.15
C ASP A 406 -6.85 11.74 3.63
N ALA A 407 -8.15 11.48 3.51
CA ALA A 407 -8.80 10.25 3.91
C ALA A 407 -8.44 9.06 3.00
N ALA A 408 -8.36 7.88 3.62
CA ALA A 408 -8.01 6.62 2.97
C ALA A 408 -8.88 5.46 3.48
N VAL A 409 -8.86 4.33 2.76
CA VAL A 409 -9.57 3.11 3.14
C VAL A 409 -8.72 1.85 2.97
N ARG A 410 -9.11 0.79 3.69
CA ARG A 410 -8.90 -0.60 3.29
C ARG A 410 -10.23 -1.31 3.23
N CYS A 411 -10.56 -1.89 2.09
CA CYS A 411 -11.78 -2.66 1.86
C CYS A 411 -11.55 -4.15 2.14
N ASN A 412 -12.60 -4.86 2.55
CA ASN A 412 -12.63 -6.31 2.49
C ASN A 412 -12.68 -6.75 1.01
N VAL A 413 -11.91 -7.78 0.66
CA VAL A 413 -11.73 -8.26 -0.72
C VAL A 413 -11.94 -9.78 -0.76
N PRO A 414 -12.62 -10.36 -1.77
CA PRO A 414 -12.91 -11.79 -1.78
C PRO A 414 -11.65 -12.66 -1.79
N TYR A 415 -11.65 -13.73 -1.00
CA TYR A 415 -10.50 -14.64 -0.96
C TYR A 415 -10.29 -15.34 -2.30
N MET A 416 -9.16 -15.04 -2.95
CA MET A 416 -8.77 -15.59 -4.25
C MET A 416 -7.65 -16.65 -4.17
N GLY A 417 -7.05 -16.85 -2.99
CA GLY A 417 -6.02 -17.88 -2.76
C GLY A 417 -4.69 -17.71 -3.52
N LEU A 418 -4.46 -16.54 -4.13
CA LEU A 418 -3.36 -16.29 -5.09
C LEU A 418 -1.97 -16.35 -4.46
N GLU A 419 -1.89 -16.01 -3.18
CA GLU A 419 -0.71 -16.16 -2.31
C GLU A 419 -0.11 -17.58 -2.34
N ASN A 420 -0.94 -18.62 -2.43
CA ASN A 420 -0.49 -20.02 -2.39
C ASN A 420 0.14 -20.52 -3.71
N MET A 421 0.21 -19.66 -4.74
CA MET A 421 0.80 -19.99 -6.04
C MET A 421 2.17 -19.34 -6.26
N ILE A 422 2.71 -18.64 -5.25
CA ILE A 422 3.97 -17.88 -5.31
C ILE A 422 4.70 -18.00 -3.97
N GLN A 423 6.03 -18.08 -3.98
CA GLN A 423 6.86 -18.03 -2.77
C GLN A 423 8.19 -17.32 -3.05
N LEU A 424 8.85 -16.86 -1.98
CA LEU A 424 10.22 -16.32 -2.03
C LEU A 424 11.19 -17.30 -1.37
N THR A 425 12.34 -17.53 -2.01
CA THR A 425 13.40 -18.42 -1.49
C THR A 425 14.77 -17.73 -1.43
N GLY A 426 15.62 -18.17 -0.50
CA GLY A 426 17.01 -17.71 -0.32
C GLY A 426 17.22 -16.33 0.32
N GLY A 427 16.17 -15.51 0.46
CA GLY A 427 16.25 -14.20 1.10
C GLY A 427 16.68 -14.23 2.57
N ARG A 428 17.33 -13.15 3.02
CA ARG A 428 17.71 -12.92 4.43
C ARG A 428 16.51 -12.54 5.30
N THR A 429 15.43 -12.06 4.69
CA THR A 429 14.18 -11.68 5.36
C THR A 429 12.98 -12.19 4.56
N ARG A 430 11.78 -12.21 5.16
CA ARG A 430 10.54 -12.60 4.46
C ARG A 430 10.12 -11.67 3.31
N TYR A 431 10.76 -10.50 3.16
CA TYR A 431 10.42 -9.50 2.16
C TYR A 431 11.31 -9.57 0.91
N GLU A 432 12.33 -10.43 0.89
CA GLU A 432 13.25 -10.56 -0.26
C GLU A 432 13.42 -12.03 -0.66
N GLY A 433 13.84 -12.27 -1.91
CA GLY A 433 14.22 -13.60 -2.39
C GLY A 433 14.02 -13.81 -3.88
N ARG A 434 14.43 -14.99 -4.36
CA ARG A 434 14.10 -15.50 -5.69
C ARG A 434 12.61 -15.83 -5.74
N VAL A 435 11.94 -15.43 -6.83
CA VAL A 435 10.52 -15.72 -7.04
C VAL A 435 10.36 -17.12 -7.60
N GLU A 436 9.64 -17.97 -6.87
CA GLU A 436 9.21 -19.29 -7.33
C GLU A 436 7.68 -19.31 -7.45
N VAL A 437 7.17 -19.94 -8.52
CA VAL A 437 5.72 -20.04 -8.79
C VAL A 437 5.28 -21.49 -8.98
N LEU A 438 4.05 -21.78 -8.55
CA LEU A 438 3.49 -23.13 -8.60
C LEU A 438 2.90 -23.41 -9.99
N SER A 439 3.65 -24.15 -10.81
CA SER A 439 3.22 -24.63 -12.12
C SER A 439 2.51 -25.98 -12.02
N SER A 440 1.84 -26.40 -13.09
CA SER A 440 1.21 -27.71 -13.23
C SER A 440 1.56 -28.35 -14.57
N ASP A 441 2.10 -29.57 -14.53
CA ASP A 441 2.54 -30.28 -15.74
C ASP A 441 1.37 -30.85 -16.55
N SER A 442 1.66 -31.38 -17.74
CA SER A 442 0.71 -32.12 -18.59
C SER A 442 -0.04 -33.24 -17.87
N ASN A 443 0.56 -33.80 -16.82
CA ASN A 443 0.03 -34.92 -16.04
C ASN A 443 -0.77 -34.46 -14.81
N GLY A 444 -0.96 -33.16 -14.61
CA GLY A 444 -1.67 -32.57 -13.46
C GLY A 444 -0.87 -32.54 -12.15
N THR A 445 0.41 -32.92 -12.18
CA THR A 445 1.34 -32.77 -11.05
C THR A 445 1.67 -31.29 -10.84
N GLN A 446 1.55 -30.81 -9.60
CA GLN A 446 1.95 -29.45 -9.23
C GLN A 446 3.40 -29.42 -8.75
N ARG A 447 4.16 -28.41 -9.16
CA ARG A 447 5.57 -28.22 -8.75
C ARG A 447 5.98 -26.76 -8.80
N TRP A 448 6.95 -26.41 -7.97
CA TRP A 448 7.58 -25.09 -7.99
C TRP A 448 8.54 -24.97 -9.18
N GLY A 449 8.58 -23.78 -9.78
CA GLY A 449 9.47 -23.43 -10.88
C GLY A 449 9.85 -21.95 -10.86
N LEU A 450 10.88 -21.60 -11.60
CA LEU A 450 11.47 -20.26 -11.67
C LEU A 450 10.84 -19.41 -12.77
N ILE A 451 10.94 -18.09 -12.64
CA ILE A 451 10.63 -17.14 -13.72
C ILE A 451 11.95 -16.61 -14.29
N CYS A 452 12.09 -16.58 -15.61
CA CYS A 452 13.25 -15.96 -16.28
C CYS A 452 13.33 -14.47 -15.94
N GLY A 453 14.48 -14.00 -15.45
CA GLY A 453 14.72 -12.58 -15.09
C GLY A 453 14.91 -11.64 -16.29
N GLU A 454 14.95 -12.17 -17.52
CA GLU A 454 15.11 -11.39 -18.76
C GLU A 454 13.94 -10.40 -18.94
N ASN A 455 14.25 -9.10 -18.89
CA ASN A 455 13.31 -7.96 -18.87
C ASN A 455 12.44 -7.82 -17.61
N TRP A 456 12.77 -8.49 -16.50
CA TRP A 456 12.07 -8.28 -15.23
C TRP A 456 12.30 -6.87 -14.68
N SER A 457 11.24 -6.15 -14.36
CA SER A 457 11.28 -4.76 -13.86
C SER A 457 10.62 -4.60 -12.48
N THR A 458 10.58 -3.36 -11.99
CA THR A 458 9.79 -2.97 -10.82
C THR A 458 8.29 -3.25 -10.98
N LYS A 459 7.74 -3.26 -12.21
CA LYS A 459 6.31 -3.54 -12.45
C LYS A 459 5.93 -5.00 -12.22
N GLU A 460 6.76 -5.94 -12.67
CA GLU A 460 6.60 -7.37 -12.36
C GLU A 460 6.79 -7.63 -10.86
N ALA A 461 7.79 -6.96 -10.26
CA ALA A 461 8.03 -7.03 -8.82
C ALA A 461 6.83 -6.52 -8.00
N MET A 462 6.20 -5.41 -8.40
CA MET A 462 4.99 -4.86 -7.75
C MET A 462 3.85 -5.88 -7.72
N VAL A 463 3.60 -6.58 -8.84
CA VAL A 463 2.59 -7.65 -8.90
C VAL A 463 2.98 -8.81 -7.98
N ALA A 464 4.25 -9.19 -7.90
CA ALA A 464 4.73 -10.28 -7.04
C ALA A 464 4.56 -9.94 -5.55
N CYS A 465 5.03 -8.77 -5.11
CA CYS A 465 4.92 -8.30 -3.74
C CYS A 465 3.46 -8.13 -3.30
N ARG A 466 2.58 -7.64 -4.20
CA ARG A 466 1.13 -7.60 -3.98
C ARG A 466 0.52 -9.00 -3.86
N GLN A 467 0.87 -9.93 -4.74
CA GLN A 467 0.35 -11.31 -4.72
C GLN A 467 0.75 -12.08 -3.45
N LEU A 468 1.97 -11.83 -2.94
CA LEU A 468 2.47 -12.35 -1.66
C LEU A 468 1.92 -11.61 -0.43
N GLY A 469 1.20 -10.50 -0.63
CA GLY A 469 0.72 -9.63 0.45
C GLY A 469 1.81 -8.84 1.18
N LEU A 470 3.03 -8.75 0.64
CA LEU A 470 4.20 -8.13 1.26
C LEU A 470 4.31 -6.60 1.04
N GLY A 471 3.32 -6.01 0.37
CA GLY A 471 3.24 -4.57 0.11
C GLY A 471 3.65 -4.20 -1.30
N TYR A 472 4.33 -3.06 -1.44
CA TYR A 472 4.95 -2.57 -2.66
C TYR A 472 6.21 -3.40 -2.97
N ALA A 473 6.71 -3.33 -4.21
CA ALA A 473 8.11 -3.63 -4.46
C ALA A 473 8.97 -2.41 -4.09
N ASN A 474 10.16 -2.67 -3.59
CA ASN A 474 11.27 -1.72 -3.54
C ASN A 474 12.16 -1.92 -4.78
N GLN A 475 12.50 -3.18 -5.11
CA GLN A 475 13.32 -3.52 -6.27
C GLN A 475 12.87 -4.81 -6.97
N GLY A 476 12.95 -4.81 -8.30
CA GLY A 476 12.92 -6.01 -9.13
C GLY A 476 14.33 -6.39 -9.58
N LEU A 477 14.67 -7.68 -9.51
CA LEU A 477 16.02 -8.20 -9.71
C LEU A 477 16.05 -9.22 -10.85
N GLN A 478 16.98 -9.06 -11.78
CA GLN A 478 17.14 -9.93 -12.95
C GLN A 478 18.15 -11.07 -12.74
N GLU A 479 18.97 -10.98 -11.69
CA GLU A 479 19.91 -12.03 -11.27
C GLU A 479 19.84 -12.25 -9.75
N THR A 480 19.80 -13.51 -9.34
CA THR A 480 19.58 -13.98 -7.95
C THR A 480 20.63 -14.99 -7.50
N TRP A 481 21.85 -14.91 -8.04
CA TRP A 481 22.94 -15.87 -7.78
C TRP A 481 23.37 -15.98 -6.31
N TYR A 482 23.09 -14.95 -5.51
CA TYR A 482 23.41 -14.87 -4.07
C TYR A 482 22.32 -15.46 -3.15
N TRP A 483 21.22 -15.99 -3.73
CA TRP A 483 20.12 -16.64 -3.02
C TRP A 483 20.04 -18.14 -3.34
N ASP A 484 21.18 -18.83 -3.35
CA ASP A 484 21.29 -20.24 -3.75
C ASP A 484 20.95 -21.21 -2.59
N SER A 485 19.66 -21.31 -2.24
CA SER A 485 19.17 -22.13 -1.12
C SER A 485 18.01 -23.08 -1.47
N SER A 486 17.73 -23.29 -2.76
CA SER A 486 16.56 -24.06 -3.22
C SER A 486 16.92 -24.91 -4.43
N ASN A 487 16.49 -26.18 -4.40
CA ASN A 487 16.74 -27.17 -5.45
C ASN A 487 15.92 -26.92 -6.74
N VAL A 488 15.06 -25.89 -6.76
CA VAL A 488 14.26 -25.52 -7.94
C VAL A 488 15.16 -24.82 -8.96
N THR A 489 15.36 -25.44 -10.11
CA THR A 489 16.26 -24.96 -11.18
C THR A 489 15.56 -24.72 -12.53
N GLU A 490 14.36 -25.26 -12.75
CA GLU A 490 13.67 -25.18 -14.04
C GLU A 490 12.86 -23.87 -14.18
N MET A 491 13.04 -23.20 -15.31
CA MET A 491 12.23 -22.03 -15.70
C MET A 491 10.85 -22.48 -16.20
N VAL A 492 9.77 -22.02 -15.57
CA VAL A 492 8.37 -22.32 -15.96
C VAL A 492 7.62 -21.12 -16.56
N MET A 493 8.17 -19.90 -16.43
CA MET A 493 7.63 -18.67 -17.05
C MET A 493 8.77 -17.80 -17.61
N SER A 494 8.48 -17.04 -18.67
CA SER A 494 9.45 -16.17 -19.34
C SER A 494 8.78 -15.06 -20.15
N GLY A 495 9.51 -13.96 -20.41
CA GLY A 495 9.03 -12.85 -21.22
C GLY A 495 7.79 -12.19 -20.62
N MET A 496 7.79 -12.02 -19.30
CA MET A 496 6.65 -11.48 -18.58
C MET A 496 6.64 -9.95 -18.64
N LYS A 497 5.45 -9.39 -18.83
CA LYS A 497 5.20 -7.95 -18.90
C LYS A 497 3.86 -7.64 -18.23
N CYS A 498 3.94 -6.98 -17.08
CA CYS A 498 2.80 -6.55 -16.29
C CYS A 498 2.46 -5.08 -16.59
N THR A 499 1.20 -4.69 -16.41
CA THR A 499 0.79 -3.28 -16.36
C THR A 499 1.14 -2.64 -15.01
N GLY A 500 1.19 -3.45 -13.95
CA GLY A 500 1.40 -3.03 -12.57
C GLY A 500 0.14 -3.14 -11.71
N ASN A 501 -1.01 -3.50 -12.30
CA ASN A 501 -2.34 -3.57 -11.66
C ASN A 501 -2.91 -4.99 -11.52
N GLU A 502 -2.18 -6.01 -11.97
CA GLU A 502 -2.58 -7.42 -11.93
C GLU A 502 -2.66 -7.99 -10.49
N MET A 503 -3.59 -8.90 -10.22
CA MET A 503 -3.68 -9.54 -8.89
C MET A 503 -2.64 -10.67 -8.69
N ALA A 504 -2.09 -11.20 -9.78
CA ALA A 504 -1.11 -12.27 -9.77
C ALA A 504 -0.28 -12.26 -11.06
N LEU A 505 0.95 -12.77 -10.99
CA LEU A 505 1.88 -12.83 -12.13
C LEU A 505 1.30 -13.63 -13.32
N SER A 506 0.47 -14.64 -13.04
CA SER A 506 -0.26 -15.42 -14.06
C SER A 506 -1.37 -14.65 -14.81
N GLN A 507 -1.59 -13.38 -14.48
CA GLN A 507 -2.50 -12.47 -15.20
C GLN A 507 -1.75 -11.48 -16.10
N CYS A 508 -0.43 -11.33 -15.92
CA CYS A 508 0.40 -10.50 -16.79
C CYS A 508 0.58 -11.15 -18.17
N GLN A 509 0.98 -10.38 -19.17
CA GLN A 509 1.35 -10.94 -20.47
C GLN A 509 2.64 -11.75 -20.32
N HIS A 510 2.67 -13.01 -20.78
CA HIS A 510 3.88 -13.83 -20.78
C HIS A 510 3.94 -14.76 -22.01
N HIS A 511 5.11 -15.36 -22.28
CA HIS A 511 5.24 -16.34 -23.36
C HIS A 511 4.44 -17.62 -23.07
N LYS A 512 3.81 -18.21 -24.10
CA LYS A 512 3.06 -19.48 -24.01
C LYS A 512 3.96 -20.70 -23.83
N THR A 513 5.19 -20.61 -24.29
CA THR A 513 6.26 -21.61 -24.19
C THR A 513 7.48 -20.91 -23.60
N VAL A 514 8.15 -21.54 -22.64
CA VAL A 514 9.29 -20.92 -21.97
C VAL A 514 10.42 -20.69 -22.98
N SER A 515 10.87 -19.44 -23.09
CA SER A 515 12.00 -19.04 -23.91
C SER A 515 12.77 -17.96 -23.15
N CYS A 516 14.01 -18.30 -22.78
CA CYS A 516 14.87 -17.52 -21.90
C CYS A 516 16.31 -17.74 -22.39
N GLN A 517 17.01 -16.70 -22.84
CA GLN A 517 18.36 -16.86 -23.40
C GLN A 517 19.36 -17.35 -22.35
N ARG A 518 19.10 -16.99 -21.09
CA ARG A 518 19.96 -17.24 -19.92
C ARG A 518 19.21 -18.12 -18.92
N ALA A 519 18.85 -19.34 -19.29
CA ALA A 519 17.94 -20.22 -18.53
C ALA A 519 18.47 -20.84 -17.22
N ALA A 520 19.63 -20.42 -16.70
CA ALA A 520 20.20 -20.95 -15.45
C ALA A 520 19.58 -20.27 -14.21
N ALA A 521 19.43 -21.00 -13.09
CA ALA A 521 18.75 -20.51 -11.88
C ALA A 521 19.30 -19.19 -11.29
N ARG A 522 20.57 -18.87 -11.54
CA ARG A 522 21.19 -17.57 -11.19
C ARG A 522 20.58 -16.35 -11.91
N PHE A 523 19.86 -16.57 -13.01
CA PHE A 523 19.20 -15.57 -13.84
C PHE A 523 17.66 -15.66 -13.73
N ALA A 524 17.19 -16.22 -12.62
CA ALA A 524 15.79 -16.15 -12.25
C ALA A 524 15.43 -14.76 -11.72
N ALA A 525 14.16 -14.42 -11.80
CA ALA A 525 13.61 -13.22 -11.21
C ALA A 525 13.70 -13.24 -9.67
N GLY A 526 14.00 -12.09 -9.09
CA GLY A 526 13.94 -11.83 -7.66
C GLY A 526 13.22 -10.52 -7.34
N VAL A 527 12.83 -10.38 -6.07
CA VAL A 527 12.21 -9.16 -5.57
C VAL A 527 12.75 -8.78 -4.21
N ILE A 528 12.65 -7.49 -3.90
CA ILE A 528 12.69 -6.93 -2.56
C ILE A 528 11.41 -6.13 -2.40
N CYS A 529 10.59 -6.48 -1.41
CA CYS A 529 9.31 -5.86 -1.09
C CYS A 529 9.42 -4.87 0.07
N SER A 530 8.44 -3.98 0.22
CA SER A 530 8.35 -2.98 1.29
C SER A 530 6.89 -2.67 1.65
N GLU A 531 6.62 -2.34 2.91
CA GLU A 531 5.29 -1.92 3.36
C GLU A 531 4.99 -0.43 3.06
N THR A 532 5.98 0.30 2.53
CA THR A 532 5.89 1.69 2.05
C THR A 532 6.71 1.92 0.79
N ALA A 533 6.31 2.91 -0.01
CA ALA A 533 7.03 3.41 -1.20
C ALA A 533 6.92 4.94 -1.25
N SER A 534 7.77 5.58 -2.07
CA SER A 534 7.66 7.01 -2.42
C SER A 534 6.57 7.25 -3.47
N ASP A 535 6.22 8.51 -3.75
CA ASP A 535 5.21 8.87 -4.75
C ASP A 535 5.56 10.28 -5.28
N LEU A 536 6.07 10.39 -6.52
CA LEU A 536 6.62 11.64 -7.05
C LEU A 536 5.69 12.35 -8.03
N VAL A 537 5.36 13.61 -7.73
CA VAL A 537 4.49 14.42 -8.58
C VAL A 537 5.05 15.82 -8.83
N LEU A 538 4.94 16.26 -10.09
CA LEU A 538 5.36 17.58 -10.52
C LEU A 538 4.30 18.65 -10.16
N ASN A 539 4.73 19.78 -9.59
CA ASN A 539 3.85 20.95 -9.45
C ASN A 539 3.58 21.58 -10.83
N ALA A 540 2.50 21.14 -11.48
CA ALA A 540 2.10 21.62 -12.80
C ALA A 540 1.82 23.13 -12.86
N SER A 541 1.36 23.75 -11.76
CA SER A 541 1.08 25.18 -11.73
C SER A 541 2.36 26.02 -11.73
N LEU A 542 3.43 25.56 -11.05
CA LEU A 542 4.74 26.23 -11.11
C LEU A 542 5.31 26.22 -12.53
N VAL A 543 5.13 25.13 -13.28
CA VAL A 543 5.53 25.04 -14.71
C VAL A 543 4.78 26.08 -15.56
N GLU A 544 3.47 26.23 -15.37
CA GLU A 544 2.66 27.24 -16.09
C GLU A 544 3.08 28.68 -15.74
N GLN A 545 3.42 28.94 -14.48
CA GLN A 545 3.80 30.27 -13.98
C GLN A 545 5.22 30.70 -14.35
N THR A 546 6.15 29.75 -14.57
CA THR A 546 7.59 30.04 -14.74
C THR A 546 8.12 29.82 -16.16
N VAL A 547 7.23 29.61 -17.13
CA VAL A 547 7.63 29.37 -18.53
C VAL A 547 8.07 30.63 -19.26
N TYR A 548 9.20 30.58 -19.96
CA TYR A 548 9.64 31.63 -20.89
C TYR A 548 10.60 31.11 -21.98
N ILE A 549 10.91 31.97 -22.96
CA ILE A 549 11.92 31.73 -23.99
C ILE A 549 13.16 32.59 -23.69
N GLU A 550 14.34 31.99 -23.79
CA GLU A 550 15.64 32.67 -23.81
C GLU A 550 16.37 32.38 -25.13
N ASP A 551 16.86 33.41 -25.82
CA ASP A 551 17.82 33.25 -26.94
C ASP A 551 19.25 33.43 -26.39
N ARG A 552 19.90 32.33 -25.97
CA ARG A 552 21.19 32.34 -25.26
C ARG A 552 22.37 32.10 -26.23
N PRO A 553 23.44 32.92 -26.20
CA PRO A 553 24.60 32.74 -27.09
C PRO A 553 25.43 31.51 -26.72
N LEU A 554 26.04 30.88 -27.72
CA LEU A 554 26.74 29.59 -27.58
C LEU A 554 27.91 29.63 -26.58
N HIS A 555 28.65 30.74 -26.47
CA HIS A 555 29.74 30.84 -25.49
C HIS A 555 29.28 30.71 -24.02
N MET A 556 27.99 30.88 -23.72
CA MET A 556 27.40 30.64 -22.40
C MET A 556 26.72 29.26 -22.30
N LEU A 557 27.02 28.32 -23.21
CA LEU A 557 26.36 27.00 -23.28
C LEU A 557 27.34 25.81 -23.40
N TYR A 558 28.66 26.02 -23.23
CA TYR A 558 29.65 24.94 -23.32
C TYR A 558 29.33 23.76 -22.37
N CYS A 559 29.11 24.04 -21.08
CA CYS A 559 28.70 23.04 -20.09
C CYS A 559 27.45 22.26 -20.51
N ALA A 560 26.40 22.96 -20.95
CA ALA A 560 25.16 22.33 -21.38
C ALA A 560 25.28 21.58 -22.73
N ALA A 561 26.37 21.76 -23.48
CA ALA A 561 26.70 20.95 -24.65
C ALA A 561 27.56 19.72 -24.28
N GLU A 562 28.37 19.81 -23.22
CA GLU A 562 29.09 18.67 -22.64
C GLU A 562 28.14 17.71 -21.90
N GLU A 563 27.04 18.22 -21.33
CA GLU A 563 25.93 17.44 -20.75
C GLU A 563 24.85 17.01 -21.76
N ASP A 564 25.06 17.13 -23.08
CA ASP A 564 24.08 16.77 -24.13
C ASP A 564 22.69 17.47 -24.02
N CYS A 565 22.57 18.54 -23.22
CA CYS A 565 21.31 19.27 -22.94
C CYS A 565 20.83 20.17 -24.09
N LEU A 566 21.45 20.12 -25.27
CA LEU A 566 21.08 20.90 -26.45
C LEU A 566 20.59 19.99 -27.57
N SER A 567 19.79 20.54 -28.50
CA SER A 567 19.32 19.75 -29.65
C SER A 567 20.49 19.29 -30.52
N LYS A 568 20.32 18.18 -31.23
CA LYS A 568 21.32 17.59 -32.14
C LYS A 568 21.78 18.52 -33.28
N SER A 569 21.15 19.68 -33.49
CA SER A 569 21.66 20.73 -34.39
C SER A 569 22.74 21.63 -33.76
N ALA A 570 22.82 21.72 -32.43
CA ALA A 570 23.80 22.52 -31.71
C ALA A 570 25.25 22.07 -31.99
N ALA A 571 25.47 20.77 -32.16
CA ALA A 571 26.75 20.18 -32.57
C ALA A 571 27.23 20.64 -33.98
N LYS A 572 26.37 21.31 -34.76
CA LYS A 572 26.67 21.89 -36.08
C LYS A 572 26.55 23.43 -36.11
N ALA A 573 26.32 24.06 -34.95
CA ALA A 573 26.18 25.50 -34.85
C ALA A 573 27.53 26.21 -34.91
N ASN A 574 27.52 27.52 -35.21
CA ASN A 574 28.74 28.33 -35.30
C ASN A 574 29.25 28.75 -33.90
N TRP A 575 29.84 27.82 -33.15
CA TRP A 575 30.49 28.11 -31.87
C TRP A 575 31.71 29.02 -32.05
N PRO A 576 31.94 30.04 -31.19
CA PRO A 576 31.14 30.53 -30.06
C PRO A 576 30.03 31.56 -30.41
N TYR A 577 29.88 31.94 -31.68
CA TYR A 577 29.18 33.17 -32.12
C TYR A 577 27.67 33.02 -32.43
N GLY A 578 27.15 31.79 -32.52
CA GLY A 578 25.73 31.52 -32.67
C GLY A 578 24.92 31.67 -31.38
N HIS A 579 23.61 31.39 -31.46
CA HIS A 579 22.67 31.35 -30.33
C HIS A 579 21.83 30.07 -30.39
N ARG A 580 21.25 29.66 -29.24
CA ARG A 580 20.19 28.65 -29.13
C ARG A 580 18.96 29.27 -28.51
N ARG A 581 17.78 28.81 -28.91
CA ARG A 581 16.50 29.20 -28.33
C ARG A 581 16.04 28.14 -27.33
N LEU A 582 15.95 28.53 -26.07
CA LEU A 582 15.69 27.65 -24.94
C LEU A 582 14.32 27.96 -24.35
N LEU A 583 13.46 26.94 -24.28
CA LEU A 583 12.18 26.97 -23.59
C LEU A 583 12.40 26.57 -22.13
N ARG A 584 12.47 27.56 -21.24
CA ARG A 584 12.73 27.38 -19.79
C ARG A 584 11.43 27.30 -19.00
N PHE A 585 11.48 26.60 -17.88
CA PHE A 585 10.42 26.43 -16.88
C PHE A 585 11.03 25.84 -15.60
N SER A 586 10.41 26.02 -14.43
CA SER A 586 10.84 25.37 -13.19
C SER A 586 10.15 24.01 -13.00
N SER A 587 10.90 23.01 -12.53
CA SER A 587 10.38 21.72 -12.10
C SER A 587 10.46 21.59 -10.58
N GLN A 588 9.31 21.46 -9.90
CA GLN A 588 9.25 21.14 -8.47
C GLN A 588 8.65 19.74 -8.30
N ILE A 589 9.41 18.80 -7.76
CA ILE A 589 9.03 17.40 -7.58
C ILE A 589 8.75 17.16 -6.10
N HIS A 590 7.49 16.90 -5.75
CA HIS A 590 7.05 16.58 -4.39
C HIS A 590 7.09 15.07 -4.16
N ASN A 591 7.57 14.62 -2.99
CA ASN A 591 7.33 13.25 -2.53
C ASN A 591 6.10 13.20 -1.62
N ILE A 592 4.96 12.81 -2.20
CA ILE A 592 3.67 12.67 -1.50
C ILE A 592 3.42 11.25 -0.98
N GLY A 593 4.43 10.37 -1.06
CA GLY A 593 4.31 8.95 -0.72
C GLY A 593 4.39 8.64 0.79
N ARG A 594 4.99 7.49 1.11
CA ARG A 594 5.13 6.95 2.47
C ARG A 594 6.53 6.46 2.82
N ALA A 595 7.49 6.66 1.92
CA ALA A 595 8.92 6.45 2.13
C ALA A 595 9.69 7.56 1.42
N ASP A 596 10.87 7.90 1.93
CA ASP A 596 11.81 8.79 1.24
C ASP A 596 12.13 8.21 -0.15
N PHE A 597 12.01 9.01 -1.21
CA PHE A 597 12.51 8.62 -2.53
C PHE A 597 14.04 8.58 -2.49
N LYS A 598 14.66 7.55 -3.08
CA LYS A 598 16.12 7.38 -3.04
C LYS A 598 16.67 6.86 -4.36
N PRO A 599 17.87 7.31 -4.77
CA PRO A 599 18.53 6.76 -5.94
C PRO A 599 18.78 5.26 -5.76
N LYS A 600 18.46 4.49 -6.81
CA LYS A 600 18.63 3.02 -6.85
C LYS A 600 20.09 2.59 -6.62
N ALA A 601 21.03 3.42 -7.07
CA ALA A 601 22.45 3.12 -7.08
C ALA A 601 23.18 3.91 -5.97
N GLY A 602 24.13 3.26 -5.30
CA GLY A 602 24.85 3.86 -4.16
C GLY A 602 26.00 4.77 -4.59
N ARG A 603 26.53 5.56 -3.64
CA ARG A 603 27.55 6.61 -3.86
C ARG A 603 28.77 6.22 -4.73
N HIS A 604 29.10 4.93 -4.83
CA HIS A 604 30.18 4.40 -5.68
C HIS A 604 29.91 4.48 -7.20
N SER A 605 28.67 4.77 -7.59
CA SER A 605 28.21 4.87 -8.99
C SER A 605 27.82 6.30 -9.39
N TRP A 606 27.81 7.23 -8.44
CA TRP A 606 27.39 8.61 -8.69
C TRP A 606 28.48 9.35 -9.48
N VAL A 607 28.07 10.05 -10.53
CA VAL A 607 28.98 10.79 -11.41
C VAL A 607 29.17 12.20 -10.86
N TRP A 608 30.41 12.68 -10.76
CA TRP A 608 30.67 14.10 -10.46
C TRP A 608 30.53 14.93 -11.73
N HIS A 609 29.83 16.06 -11.68
CA HIS A 609 29.79 16.98 -12.82
C HIS A 609 30.42 18.35 -12.52
N ALA A 610 31.46 18.68 -13.30
CA ALA A 610 32.29 19.86 -13.08
C ALA A 610 31.52 21.18 -13.22
N CYS A 611 30.53 21.24 -14.12
CA CYS A 611 29.73 22.46 -14.34
C CYS A 611 28.67 22.71 -13.26
N HIS A 612 28.24 21.67 -12.56
CA HIS A 612 27.21 21.76 -11.51
C HIS A 612 27.80 21.73 -10.09
N GLY A 613 29.07 21.33 -9.93
CA GLY A 613 29.78 21.37 -8.65
C GLY A 613 29.29 20.37 -7.61
N HIS A 614 28.60 19.32 -8.03
CA HIS A 614 28.07 18.26 -7.17
C HIS A 614 28.04 16.90 -7.88
N TYR A 615 27.69 15.86 -7.12
CA TYR A 615 27.47 14.50 -7.62
C TYR A 615 26.02 14.29 -8.07
N HIS A 616 25.85 13.44 -9.08
CA HIS A 616 24.56 13.04 -9.63
C HIS A 616 24.30 11.56 -9.35
N SER A 617 23.10 11.27 -8.82
CA SER A 617 22.75 9.94 -8.31
C SER A 617 21.78 9.16 -9.21
N MET A 618 21.25 9.78 -10.25
CA MET A 618 20.46 9.18 -11.32
C MET A 618 20.78 9.83 -12.68
N ASP A 619 20.95 9.02 -13.72
CA ASP A 619 21.26 9.48 -15.08
C ASP A 619 20.02 10.07 -15.79
N ILE A 620 18.84 9.45 -15.60
CA ILE A 620 17.58 9.90 -16.22
C ILE A 620 16.45 9.90 -15.18
N PHE A 621 16.29 11.03 -14.49
CA PHE A 621 15.15 11.25 -13.58
C PHE A 621 13.96 11.95 -14.27
N THR A 622 14.18 12.78 -15.30
CA THR A 622 13.06 13.38 -16.08
C THR A 622 13.32 13.49 -17.58
N HIS A 623 12.31 13.18 -18.40
CA HIS A 623 12.25 13.61 -19.81
C HIS A 623 11.37 14.86 -19.98
N TYR A 624 11.77 15.76 -20.87
CA TYR A 624 11.03 16.96 -21.26
C TYR A 624 10.70 16.88 -22.76
N ASP A 625 9.44 16.67 -23.10
CA ASP A 625 9.01 16.42 -24.48
C ASP A 625 8.08 17.52 -24.99
N LEU A 626 8.40 18.06 -26.16
CA LEU A 626 7.49 18.93 -26.91
C LEU A 626 6.84 18.11 -28.03
N LEU A 627 5.59 17.70 -27.81
CA LEU A 627 4.83 16.83 -28.70
C LEU A 627 3.98 17.63 -29.69
N SER A 628 3.79 17.09 -30.90
CA SER A 628 2.77 17.58 -31.82
C SER A 628 1.37 17.17 -31.35
N ALA A 629 0.32 17.77 -31.93
CA ALA A 629 -1.07 17.33 -31.74
C ALA A 629 -1.33 15.86 -32.18
N ASN A 630 -0.39 15.22 -32.87
CA ASN A 630 -0.45 13.79 -33.23
C ASN A 630 0.34 12.90 -32.25
N GLY A 631 0.85 13.44 -31.14
CA GLY A 631 1.64 12.72 -30.13
C GLY A 631 3.10 12.42 -30.52
N SER A 632 3.59 12.95 -31.64
CA SER A 632 4.99 12.77 -32.06
C SER A 632 5.92 13.77 -31.36
N LYS A 633 7.05 13.33 -30.79
CA LYS A 633 8.12 14.23 -30.33
C LYS A 633 8.56 15.16 -31.49
N VAL A 634 8.62 16.47 -31.22
CA VAL A 634 9.05 17.53 -32.16
C VAL A 634 10.36 18.15 -31.69
N ALA A 635 10.47 18.39 -30.38
CA ALA A 635 11.73 18.60 -29.69
C ALA A 635 11.76 17.74 -28.42
N GLU A 636 12.95 17.38 -28.00
CA GLU A 636 13.26 16.61 -26.82
C GLU A 636 14.31 17.39 -26.03
N GLY A 637 14.05 17.61 -24.76
CA GLY A 637 14.99 18.08 -23.77
C GLY A 637 15.05 17.08 -22.63
N HIS A 638 16.09 17.21 -21.82
CA HIS A 638 16.18 16.52 -20.56
C HIS A 638 17.10 17.33 -19.66
N LYS A 639 16.87 17.23 -18.36
CA LYS A 639 17.89 17.57 -17.39
C LYS A 639 18.80 16.34 -17.30
N ALA A 640 20.01 16.45 -17.83
CA ALA A 640 20.94 15.33 -18.04
C ALA A 640 21.48 14.68 -16.75
N SER A 641 21.11 15.24 -15.60
CA SER A 641 21.84 15.04 -14.36
C SER A 641 21.04 15.52 -13.15
N PHE A 642 20.92 14.68 -12.12
CA PHE A 642 20.11 14.98 -10.93
C PHE A 642 20.86 14.80 -9.61
N CYS A 643 20.85 15.88 -8.85
CA CYS A 643 21.00 15.92 -7.40
C CYS A 643 19.61 15.72 -6.80
N LEU A 644 19.43 14.79 -5.85
CA LEU A 644 18.14 14.63 -5.15
C LEU A 644 18.28 15.21 -3.74
N GLU A 645 17.62 16.32 -3.45
CA GLU A 645 17.67 16.98 -2.13
C GLU A 645 16.34 17.61 -1.68
N ASP A 646 16.21 17.84 -0.38
CA ASP A 646 15.02 18.46 0.22
C ASP A 646 15.12 19.99 0.13
N THR A 647 14.90 20.57 -1.07
CA THR A 647 15.02 22.03 -1.24
C THR A 647 14.10 22.79 -0.29
N ASP A 648 12.85 22.34 -0.12
CA ASP A 648 11.98 22.79 0.97
C ASP A 648 10.90 21.75 1.33
N CYS A 649 10.21 21.94 2.46
CA CYS A 649 9.24 20.97 2.98
C CYS A 649 7.94 21.62 3.49
N GLN A 650 6.90 20.79 3.64
CA GLN A 650 5.66 21.16 4.32
C GLN A 650 5.89 21.48 5.80
N GLU A 651 4.99 22.28 6.39
CA GLU A 651 5.14 22.75 7.78
C GLU A 651 5.23 21.58 8.77
N GLY A 652 6.18 21.65 9.71
CA GLY A 652 6.46 20.58 10.67
C GLY A 652 7.40 19.47 10.17
N VAL A 653 7.68 19.38 8.87
CA VAL A 653 8.63 18.40 8.29
C VAL A 653 10.04 19.00 8.21
N SER A 654 11.05 18.21 8.59
CA SER A 654 12.46 18.62 8.55
C SER A 654 13.21 18.05 7.34
N LYS A 655 13.91 18.94 6.61
CA LYS A 655 14.86 18.60 5.53
C LYS A 655 15.92 17.61 6.02
N ARG A 656 16.35 16.70 5.15
CA ARG A 656 17.23 15.57 5.48
C ARG A 656 18.33 15.32 4.43
N TYR A 657 17.99 15.43 3.15
CA TYR A 657 18.89 15.16 2.02
C TYR A 657 19.44 16.47 1.47
N GLU A 658 20.75 16.49 1.17
CA GLU A 658 21.51 17.64 0.68
C GLU A 658 22.66 17.11 -0.19
N CYS A 659 22.81 17.63 -1.41
CA CYS A 659 23.82 17.15 -2.35
C CYS A 659 25.22 17.71 -2.09
N ALA A 660 25.31 18.81 -1.33
CA ALA A 660 26.56 19.45 -0.95
C ALA A 660 27.49 18.48 -0.19
N ASN A 661 28.80 18.67 -0.30
CA ASN A 661 29.82 17.91 0.42
C ASN A 661 29.74 16.37 0.24
N PHE A 662 29.14 15.89 -0.87
CA PHE A 662 28.87 14.47 -1.13
C PHE A 662 27.98 13.83 -0.04
N GLY A 663 26.97 14.57 0.43
CA GLY A 663 25.92 14.10 1.32
C GLY A 663 25.06 12.95 0.76
N ASP A 664 24.13 12.45 1.56
CA ASP A 664 23.14 11.48 1.05
C ASP A 664 22.04 12.20 0.27
N GLN A 665 21.62 11.59 -0.84
CA GLN A 665 20.62 12.13 -1.75
C GLN A 665 19.31 11.35 -1.68
N GLY A 666 18.21 12.07 -1.89
CA GLY A 666 16.84 11.57 -1.83
C GLY A 666 15.84 12.72 -1.67
N ILE A 667 14.55 12.41 -1.59
CA ILE A 667 13.49 13.38 -1.27
C ILE A 667 12.64 12.80 -0.13
N THR A 668 12.63 13.45 1.02
CA THR A 668 11.87 13.02 2.20
C THR A 668 10.36 13.20 1.99
N VAL A 669 9.56 12.34 2.63
CA VAL A 669 8.09 12.41 2.58
C VAL A 669 7.60 13.77 3.08
N GLY A 670 6.80 14.47 2.27
CA GLY A 670 6.34 15.83 2.58
C GLY A 670 7.35 16.94 2.23
N CYS A 671 8.48 16.60 1.61
CA CYS A 671 9.43 17.55 1.03
C CYS A 671 9.37 17.55 -0.51
N TRP A 672 9.99 18.56 -1.11
CA TRP A 672 10.14 18.69 -2.55
C TRP A 672 11.53 19.17 -2.96
N ASP A 673 11.92 18.73 -4.15
CA ASP A 673 13.13 19.14 -4.86
C ASP A 673 12.75 20.19 -5.93
N LEU A 674 13.49 21.31 -6.01
CA LEU A 674 13.15 22.46 -6.86
C LEU A 674 14.29 22.82 -7.84
N TYR A 675 14.12 22.33 -9.07
CA TYR A 675 14.90 22.70 -10.24
C TYR A 675 14.34 23.99 -10.85
N ARG A 676 14.87 25.14 -10.41
CA ARG A 676 14.45 26.47 -10.89
C ARG A 676 14.77 26.71 -12.37
N HIS A 677 13.94 27.49 -13.05
CA HIS A 677 14.07 27.86 -14.47
C HIS A 677 15.41 28.50 -14.89
N ASP A 678 16.18 29.09 -13.97
CA ASP A 678 17.41 29.84 -14.26
C ASP A 678 18.67 28.96 -14.38
N ILE A 679 18.66 27.75 -13.84
CA ILE A 679 19.80 26.82 -13.88
C ILE A 679 20.02 26.25 -15.28
N ASP A 680 21.19 25.68 -15.54
CA ASP A 680 21.49 25.07 -16.84
C ASP A 680 20.83 23.69 -17.01
N CYS A 681 20.62 23.31 -18.27
CA CYS A 681 19.83 22.14 -18.69
C CYS A 681 18.33 22.15 -18.30
N GLN A 682 17.82 23.23 -17.69
CA GLN A 682 16.42 23.33 -17.27
C GLN A 682 15.52 23.88 -18.39
N TRP A 683 15.52 23.20 -19.54
CA TRP A 683 14.83 23.65 -20.74
C TRP A 683 14.52 22.53 -21.75
N ILE A 684 13.75 22.87 -22.79
CA ILE A 684 13.83 22.22 -24.11
C ILE A 684 14.51 23.18 -25.09
N ASP A 685 15.48 22.70 -25.87
CA ASP A 685 16.06 23.47 -26.97
C ASP A 685 15.09 23.45 -28.17
N ILE A 686 14.44 24.59 -28.41
CA ILE A 686 13.41 24.77 -29.44
C ILE A 686 13.94 25.51 -30.69
N THR A 687 15.26 25.60 -30.87
CA THR A 687 15.89 26.34 -31.99
C THR A 687 15.41 25.86 -33.37
N ASP A 688 15.18 24.56 -33.52
CA ASP A 688 14.72 23.94 -34.79
C ASP A 688 13.18 23.86 -34.90
N VAL A 689 12.45 24.27 -33.86
CA VAL A 689 10.99 24.16 -33.78
C VAL A 689 10.33 25.34 -34.51
N ARG A 690 9.28 25.05 -35.28
CA ARG A 690 8.51 26.05 -36.01
C ARG A 690 7.38 26.62 -35.14
N PRO A 691 6.82 27.80 -35.46
CA PRO A 691 5.56 28.26 -34.87
C PRO A 691 4.44 27.22 -35.05
N GLY A 692 3.62 27.04 -34.01
CA GLY A 692 2.57 26.03 -33.98
C GLY A 692 1.93 25.84 -32.61
N ASN A 693 0.98 24.89 -32.54
CA ASN A 693 0.41 24.40 -31.29
C ASN A 693 0.98 23.00 -30.99
N TYR A 694 1.34 22.78 -29.73
CA TYR A 694 2.08 21.63 -29.22
C TYR A 694 1.50 21.21 -27.87
N ILE A 695 1.87 20.03 -27.39
CA ILE A 695 1.65 19.60 -26.00
C ILE A 695 3.04 19.49 -25.36
N MET A 696 3.28 20.28 -24.33
CA MET A 696 4.46 20.11 -23.48
C MET A 696 4.18 18.95 -22.53
N GLN A 697 5.14 18.04 -22.37
CA GLN A 697 5.09 16.94 -21.43
C GLN A 697 6.37 16.90 -20.59
N VAL A 698 6.21 16.64 -19.29
CA VAL A 698 7.32 16.28 -18.38
C VAL A 698 6.97 14.93 -17.75
N VAL A 699 7.93 14.00 -17.69
CA VAL A 699 7.75 12.68 -17.05
C VAL A 699 8.86 12.42 -16.04
N ILE A 700 8.51 12.19 -14.78
CA ILE A 700 9.42 11.85 -13.67
C ILE A 700 9.61 10.32 -13.57
N ASN A 701 10.82 9.87 -13.24
CA ASN A 701 11.20 8.45 -13.15
C ASN A 701 10.70 7.61 -14.36
N PRO A 702 10.94 8.06 -15.61
CA PRO A 702 10.28 7.52 -16.81
C PRO A 702 10.58 6.04 -17.08
N ASN A 703 11.71 5.56 -16.55
CA ASN A 703 12.19 4.19 -16.66
C ASN A 703 11.70 3.26 -15.53
N TYR A 704 10.96 3.77 -14.54
CA TYR A 704 10.51 3.03 -13.34
C TYR A 704 11.68 2.41 -12.55
N GLU A 705 12.81 3.12 -12.48
CA GLU A 705 14.06 2.60 -11.92
C GLU A 705 14.02 2.46 -10.40
N VAL A 706 13.44 3.47 -9.75
CA VAL A 706 13.05 3.48 -8.34
C VAL A 706 11.56 3.11 -8.26
N ALA A 707 11.13 2.46 -7.17
CA ALA A 707 9.75 2.02 -7.01
C ALA A 707 8.88 3.04 -6.26
N GLU A 708 7.64 3.21 -6.73
CA GLU A 708 6.69 4.20 -6.23
C GLU A 708 5.31 3.57 -5.96
N SER A 709 4.48 4.20 -5.12
CA SER A 709 3.13 3.72 -4.79
C SER A 709 2.10 4.00 -5.89
N ASP A 710 2.35 5.00 -6.71
CA ASP A 710 1.66 5.28 -7.96
C ASP A 710 2.70 5.65 -9.04
N PHE A 711 2.30 5.54 -10.29
CA PHE A 711 3.11 5.94 -11.46
C PHE A 711 2.27 6.66 -12.53
N THR A 712 0.97 6.85 -12.29
CA THR A 712 0.03 7.47 -13.24
C THR A 712 0.05 9.00 -13.18
N ASN A 713 0.58 9.53 -12.09
CA ASN A 713 0.79 10.92 -11.71
C ASN A 713 2.22 11.44 -12.01
N ASN A 714 3.18 10.57 -12.34
CA ASN A 714 4.55 10.98 -12.70
C ASN A 714 4.64 11.85 -13.97
N ALA A 715 3.59 11.89 -14.79
CA ALA A 715 3.53 12.67 -16.02
C ALA A 715 2.69 13.94 -15.85
N MET A 716 3.17 15.06 -16.38
CA MET A 716 2.48 16.34 -16.44
C MET A 716 2.35 16.79 -17.91
N LYS A 717 1.20 17.36 -18.29
CA LYS A 717 0.94 17.91 -19.63
C LYS A 717 0.50 19.38 -19.56
N CYS A 718 0.96 20.21 -20.49
CA CYS A 718 0.42 21.55 -20.77
C CYS A 718 0.08 21.70 -22.25
N ASN A 719 -0.98 22.47 -22.58
CA ASN A 719 -1.15 22.98 -23.93
C ASN A 719 -0.13 24.09 -24.17
N CYS A 720 0.55 24.07 -25.31
CA CYS A 720 1.65 24.96 -25.64
C CYS A 720 1.41 25.64 -27.00
N LYS A 721 1.33 26.98 -27.01
CA LYS A 721 1.22 27.80 -28.23
C LYS A 721 2.52 28.56 -28.42
N TYR A 722 3.19 28.40 -29.57
CA TYR A 722 4.44 29.08 -29.91
C TYR A 722 4.28 29.84 -31.23
N ASP A 723 4.53 31.16 -31.24
CA ASP A 723 4.36 32.00 -32.45
C ASP A 723 5.68 32.32 -33.19
N GLY A 724 6.82 31.90 -32.66
CA GLY A 724 8.16 32.26 -33.17
C GLY A 724 8.85 33.41 -32.43
N HIS A 725 8.17 34.04 -31.47
CA HIS A 725 8.70 35.12 -30.62
C HIS A 725 8.34 34.95 -29.14
N ARG A 726 7.19 34.34 -28.85
CA ARG A 726 6.62 34.10 -27.52
C ARG A 726 6.02 32.70 -27.45
N ILE A 727 5.88 32.23 -26.21
CA ILE A 727 5.20 30.98 -25.90
C ILE A 727 4.15 31.23 -24.83
N TRP A 728 3.08 30.44 -24.86
CA TRP A 728 2.05 30.43 -23.83
C TRP A 728 1.78 28.98 -23.44
N PHE A 729 1.87 28.68 -22.15
CA PHE A 729 1.34 27.44 -21.58
C PHE A 729 -0.07 27.70 -21.03
N HIS A 730 -0.93 26.71 -21.19
CA HIS A 730 -2.31 26.72 -20.71
C HIS A 730 -2.71 25.34 -20.19
N ASN A 731 -3.55 25.29 -19.16
CA ASN A 731 -4.12 24.05 -18.62
C ASN A 731 -3.02 23.03 -18.23
N CYS A 732 -1.94 23.47 -17.57
CA CYS A 732 -0.95 22.53 -17.05
C CYS A 732 -1.57 21.67 -15.95
N HIS A 733 -1.45 20.35 -16.08
CA HIS A 733 -2.04 19.41 -15.13
C HIS A 733 -1.28 18.08 -15.12
N ILE A 734 -1.46 17.34 -14.03
CA ILE A 734 -0.98 15.96 -13.87
C ILE A 734 -1.81 15.07 -14.79
N GLY A 735 -1.19 14.12 -15.50
CA GLY A 735 -1.79 13.34 -16.59
C GLY A 735 -2.92 12.38 -16.20
N ASP A 736 -3.26 12.29 -14.91
CA ASP A 736 -4.40 11.55 -14.38
C ASP A 736 -5.39 12.44 -13.59
N ALA A 737 -5.16 13.76 -13.53
CA ALA A 737 -5.98 14.69 -12.75
C ALA A 737 -7.37 14.96 -13.35
N PHE A 738 -7.62 14.56 -14.61
CA PHE A 738 -8.89 14.76 -15.32
C PHE A 738 -9.64 13.45 -15.60
N SER A 739 -10.92 13.55 -16.02
CA SER A 739 -11.68 12.41 -16.55
C SER A 739 -11.18 11.97 -17.93
N GLU A 740 -11.40 10.71 -18.32
CA GLU A 740 -11.00 10.17 -19.63
C GLU A 740 -11.63 10.98 -20.80
N GLU A 741 -12.84 11.52 -20.62
CA GLU A 741 -13.51 12.41 -21.57
C GLU A 741 -12.95 13.84 -21.59
N ALA A 742 -12.40 14.35 -20.49
CA ALA A 742 -11.78 15.67 -20.44
C ALA A 742 -10.34 15.64 -20.99
N GLU A 743 -9.58 14.60 -20.68
CA GLU A 743 -8.25 14.35 -21.25
C GLU A 743 -8.32 14.30 -22.79
N ARG A 744 -9.28 13.53 -23.32
CA ARG A 744 -9.56 13.45 -24.76
C ARG A 744 -10.11 14.73 -25.39
N LYS A 745 -10.48 15.74 -24.60
CA LYS A 745 -10.81 17.10 -25.10
C LYS A 745 -9.58 17.99 -25.10
N PHE A 746 -8.75 17.93 -24.04
CA PHE A 746 -7.47 18.60 -23.94
C PHE A 746 -6.58 18.25 -25.14
N GLU A 747 -6.35 16.97 -25.40
CA GLU A 747 -5.52 16.50 -26.54
C GLU A 747 -6.07 16.90 -27.92
N LYS A 748 -7.38 17.15 -28.04
CA LYS A 748 -8.02 17.59 -29.30
C LYS A 748 -8.03 19.10 -29.51
N TYR A 749 -7.84 19.89 -28.46
CA TYR A 749 -7.86 21.35 -28.50
C TYR A 749 -6.60 21.92 -27.82
N PRO A 750 -5.42 21.82 -28.48
CA PRO A 750 -4.13 22.23 -27.92
C PRO A 750 -3.91 23.75 -27.80
N GLY A 751 -4.96 24.59 -27.86
CA GLY A 751 -4.81 26.04 -27.72
C GLY A 751 -6.11 26.85 -27.81
N GLN A 752 -6.08 28.07 -27.28
CA GLN A 752 -7.14 29.06 -27.46
C GLN A 752 -7.20 29.57 -28.91
N LEU A 753 -8.42 29.75 -29.43
CA LEU A 753 -8.66 30.44 -30.71
C LEU A 753 -8.32 31.94 -30.63
N ASN A 754 -8.51 32.56 -29.46
CA ASN A 754 -8.41 34.00 -29.24
C ASN A 754 -7.37 34.29 -28.14
N ASN A 755 -6.60 35.38 -28.25
CA ASN A 755 -5.61 35.79 -27.24
C ASN A 755 -6.27 36.55 -26.05
N GLN A 756 -7.37 36.02 -25.49
CA GLN A 756 -8.02 36.60 -24.30
C GLN A 756 -8.05 35.56 -23.18
N ILE A 757 -7.53 35.96 -22.02
CA ILE A 757 -7.70 35.23 -20.76
C ILE A 757 -9.18 35.33 -20.37
N SER A 758 -9.78 34.20 -20.00
CA SER A 758 -11.19 34.04 -19.63
C SER A 758 -11.32 33.57 -18.18
#